data_AF-W7W9Z5-F1
#
_entry.id   AF-W7W9Z5-F1
#
_cell.length_a   1.000
_cell.length_b   1.000
_cell.length_c   1.000
_cell.angle_alpha   90.00
_cell.angle_beta   90.00
_cell.angle_gamma   90.00
#
_symmetry.space_group_name_H-M   'P 1'
#
loop_
_entity.id
_entity.type
_entity.pdbx_description
1 polymer ?
#
loop_
_entity_poly.entity_id
_entity_poly.type
_entity_poly.pdbx_seq_one_letter_code
_entity_poly.pdbx_strand_id
1 'polypeptide(L)'
;MNPFDYRAGYGSQRLPLFARNVVATSHPLAAQAGLRMLAAGGNAVDAAVATAAVMTIVEPCSNGLGSDAFCILWDGQALHGLNASGRAPQAWTPEYFHRKYGRDTIAPPARGWDSVTVPGAVASWLALSERFGKLPFGDLLAPAIEVAERGYAVPVVVGQKWAAAAQVEALVAQPGFTEAFLPQGRAPRVGELFKLPGAARALRAIAATRGAAFYGGEIAEALARQARVQGGALTAQDFAAYRPEWVTPIAQAYRGQVLHEIPPNGQGLAALLAAGIVAHFDVASLPVDSVASQHLQIEAMKLAFADVYRYVAEPGSMEVSAEQLLAGDYLAARARLIDPKRAQDFGAGNPVKGGTIYLTAADETGMMVSFIQSNYMGFGSGVVLPDWGLSLQNRGHAFSLDARSPNVVAPGKRPFHTIIPAFLSDADGAPRMSFGVMGANMQPQGHLQTLVRMVDYGQDPQAACDAPRWRYNAGLEINVEAGMDPATVQGLAALGHRMEVIQDSYQDFGAGQFIWRLGDPAVEGYVAASDPRRDGQAVAGSVATAVRGAARPALGRAGAGDGRCDRLLRQGIVAKLLYRHGLDAVTVLFFRMLFALPLFLAMAWWASRGRPPLTAHDRRMVLLLGVTGYYLASFLDFLGLQYISASLERLILYLNPTLVLAFGVLLFGRRVTRPQAVAIGVSYLGVLLVFGHEVGFQGPDVVLGALLVFASAVSYAVYLVYSGELVQRLGSMRLVGLASTVACALCIAQFFVLRSPAVALAVPEPALWLSLLNATVCTVAPVLMVMMAIERIGPTLAAQTGMVGPMSTLLMGIVILGEPFTAWIAAGTALVLVGIWLLARAR
;
A
#
# COMPACT_ATOMS: atom_id res chain seq x y z
N MET A 1 -18.88 27.05 2.45
CA MET A 1 -18.37 26.08 3.44
C MET A 1 -18.48 26.73 4.81
N ASN A 2 -19.13 26.09 5.77
CA ASN A 2 -19.08 26.54 7.16
C ASN A 2 -17.63 26.39 7.67
N PRO A 3 -17.01 27.43 8.24
CA PRO A 3 -15.67 27.30 8.82
C PRO A 3 -15.78 26.55 10.16
N PHE A 4 -15.28 25.32 10.21
CA PHE A 4 -15.08 24.62 11.47
C PHE A 4 -13.90 25.24 12.24
N ASP A 5 -13.98 25.26 13.57
CA ASP A 5 -12.82 25.53 14.42
C ASP A 5 -12.00 24.24 14.55
N TYR A 6 -10.80 24.23 13.98
CA TYR A 6 -9.90 23.06 13.97
C TYR A 6 -8.96 23.00 15.18
N ARG A 7 -9.17 23.83 16.21
CA ARG A 7 -8.43 23.74 17.48
C ARG A 7 -8.99 22.61 18.34
N ALA A 8 -8.13 21.72 18.83
CA ALA A 8 -8.54 20.65 19.74
C ALA A 8 -8.98 21.24 21.09
N GLY A 9 -10.24 21.01 21.49
CA GLY A 9 -10.79 21.53 22.74
C GLY A 9 -10.48 20.68 23.98
N TYR A 10 -10.01 19.45 23.81
CA TYR A 10 -9.75 18.48 24.88
C TYR A 10 -8.51 17.65 24.56
N GLY A 11 -7.83 17.15 25.61
CA GLY A 11 -6.78 16.15 25.46
C GLY A 11 -7.32 14.87 24.82
N SER A 12 -6.53 14.25 23.94
CA SER A 12 -6.84 12.99 23.28
C SER A 12 -5.71 11.99 23.52
N GLN A 13 -6.03 10.71 23.52
CA GLN A 13 -5.07 9.62 23.68
C GLN A 13 -5.18 8.69 22.48
N ARG A 14 -4.02 8.27 21.95
CA ARG A 14 -3.95 7.22 20.93
C ARG A 14 -3.56 5.91 21.62
N LEU A 15 -4.24 4.83 21.24
CA LEU A 15 -3.84 3.48 21.62
C LEU A 15 -2.87 2.92 20.57
N PRO A 16 -1.91 2.07 20.96
CA PRO A 16 -1.06 1.38 20.00
C PRO A 16 -1.87 0.47 19.08
N LEU A 17 -1.43 0.34 17.83
CA LEU A 17 -2.08 -0.49 16.80
C LEU A 17 -1.36 -1.83 16.65
N PHE A 18 -2.11 -2.93 16.54
CA PHE A 18 -1.58 -4.29 16.43
C PHE A 18 -2.00 -4.94 15.11
N ALA A 19 -1.04 -5.43 14.32
CA ALA A 19 -1.33 -6.21 13.11
C ALA A 19 -0.07 -6.90 12.55
N ARG A 20 -0.27 -7.80 11.59
CA ARG A 20 0.81 -8.49 10.85
C ARG A 20 1.34 -7.70 9.66
N ASN A 21 0.54 -6.78 9.12
CA ASN A 21 0.95 -5.91 8.02
C ASN A 21 0.61 -4.48 8.43
N VAL A 22 1.63 -3.64 8.52
CA VAL A 22 1.53 -2.31 9.14
C VAL A 22 2.32 -1.29 8.33
N VAL A 23 1.75 -0.10 8.20
CA VAL A 23 2.44 1.09 7.70
C VAL A 23 2.20 2.24 8.68
N ALA A 24 3.24 2.97 9.06
CA ALA A 24 3.12 4.16 9.90
C ALA A 24 3.90 5.32 9.29
N THR A 25 3.24 6.47 9.12
CA THR A 25 3.83 7.69 8.55
C THR A 25 3.06 8.94 8.99
N SER A 26 3.58 10.13 8.71
CA SER A 26 3.05 11.42 9.13
C SER A 26 1.84 11.93 8.35
N HIS A 27 1.34 11.17 7.36
CA HIS A 27 0.14 11.53 6.60
C HIS A 27 -0.77 10.31 6.29
N PRO A 28 -2.08 10.34 6.59
CA PRO A 28 -2.96 9.18 6.42
C PRO A 28 -3.06 8.67 4.98
N LEU A 29 -3.15 9.56 3.98
CA LEU A 29 -3.19 9.15 2.56
C LEU A 29 -1.95 8.37 2.12
N ALA A 30 -0.77 8.71 2.67
CA ALA A 30 0.47 8.00 2.36
C ALA A 30 0.53 6.64 3.08
N ALA A 31 0.04 6.58 4.34
CA ALA A 31 -0.09 5.32 5.06
C ALA A 31 -1.01 4.35 4.30
N GLN A 32 -2.15 4.84 3.82
CA GLN A 32 -3.11 4.08 3.01
C GLN A 32 -2.55 3.64 1.66
N ALA A 33 -1.69 4.46 1.03
CA ALA A 33 -1.03 4.07 -0.21
C ALA A 33 -0.10 2.86 -0.03
N GLY A 34 0.69 2.84 1.05
CA GLY A 34 1.50 1.68 1.41
C GLY A 34 0.64 0.46 1.73
N LEU A 35 -0.44 0.66 2.49
CA LEU A 35 -1.38 -0.41 2.82
C LEU A 35 -2.05 -1.01 1.57
N ARG A 36 -2.39 -0.17 0.58
CA ARG A 36 -2.93 -0.60 -0.71
C ARG A 36 -1.94 -1.51 -1.45
N MET A 37 -0.63 -1.24 -1.36
CA MET A 37 0.39 -2.11 -1.96
C MET A 37 0.50 -3.45 -1.24
N LEU A 38 0.44 -3.47 0.10
CA LEU A 38 0.39 -4.71 0.87
C LEU A 38 -0.84 -5.54 0.49
N ALA A 39 -2.01 -4.91 0.39
CA ALA A 39 -3.25 -5.56 -0.03
C ALA A 39 -3.20 -6.09 -1.47
N ALA A 40 -2.42 -5.46 -2.35
CA ALA A 40 -2.18 -5.90 -3.72
C ALA A 40 -1.17 -7.07 -3.84
N GLY A 41 -0.68 -7.59 -2.71
CA GLY A 41 0.30 -8.70 -2.68
C GLY A 41 1.76 -8.25 -2.67
N GLY A 42 2.01 -6.96 -2.49
CA GLY A 42 3.35 -6.41 -2.27
C GLY A 42 3.90 -6.75 -0.88
N ASN A 43 5.17 -6.39 -0.66
CA ASN A 43 5.84 -6.51 0.63
C ASN A 43 6.08 -5.14 1.30
N ALA A 44 6.75 -5.14 2.45
CA ALA A 44 7.07 -3.91 3.20
C ALA A 44 7.88 -2.89 2.37
N VAL A 45 8.72 -3.34 1.43
CA VAL A 45 9.44 -2.44 0.51
C VAL A 45 8.50 -1.79 -0.51
N ASP A 46 7.61 -2.55 -1.14
CA ASP A 46 6.60 -2.02 -2.05
C ASP A 46 5.72 -0.98 -1.33
N ALA A 47 5.34 -1.28 -0.08
CA ALA A 47 4.58 -0.38 0.77
C ALA A 47 5.35 0.92 1.09
N ALA A 48 6.61 0.80 1.50
CA ALA A 48 7.46 1.93 1.82
C ALA A 48 7.65 2.87 0.62
N VAL A 49 7.88 2.32 -0.58
CA VAL A 49 8.05 3.12 -1.81
C VAL A 49 6.76 3.86 -2.18
N ALA A 50 5.61 3.20 -2.13
CA ALA A 50 4.33 3.86 -2.43
C ALA A 50 4.00 4.96 -1.41
N THR A 51 4.24 4.71 -0.12
CA THR A 51 4.11 5.73 0.93
C THR A 51 5.05 6.90 0.67
N ALA A 52 6.33 6.64 0.39
CA ALA A 52 7.35 7.65 0.11
C ALA A 52 6.97 8.56 -1.08
N ALA A 53 6.46 7.98 -2.16
CA ALA A 53 6.02 8.71 -3.35
C ALA A 53 4.81 9.62 -3.03
N VAL A 54 3.80 9.12 -2.33
CA VAL A 54 2.63 9.94 -1.94
C VAL A 54 3.05 11.07 -1.02
N MET A 55 4.01 10.84 -0.10
CA MET A 55 4.53 11.86 0.79
C MET A 55 5.12 13.08 0.06
N THR A 56 5.62 12.92 -1.17
CA THR A 56 6.11 14.08 -1.96
C THR A 56 5.01 15.03 -2.41
N ILE A 57 3.75 14.61 -2.31
CA ILE A 57 2.57 15.36 -2.75
C ILE A 57 1.77 15.89 -1.56
N VAL A 58 1.58 15.05 -0.53
CA VAL A 58 0.66 15.35 0.58
C VAL A 58 1.30 16.12 1.73
N GLU A 59 2.63 16.12 1.83
CA GLU A 59 3.37 16.92 2.82
C GLU A 59 4.51 17.73 2.16
N PRO A 60 4.20 18.63 1.21
CA PRO A 60 5.20 19.38 0.44
C PRO A 60 6.02 20.35 1.31
N CYS A 61 5.52 20.65 2.51
CA CYS A 61 6.19 21.47 3.51
C CYS A 61 7.31 20.73 4.28
N SER A 62 7.52 19.43 4.02
CA SER A 62 8.59 18.61 4.63
C SER A 62 9.36 17.75 3.61
N ASN A 63 8.87 17.65 2.37
CA ASN A 63 9.32 16.67 1.38
C ASN A 63 8.98 17.12 -0.05
N GLY A 64 9.59 16.50 -1.06
CA GLY A 64 9.27 16.73 -2.46
C GLY A 64 9.92 15.72 -3.41
N LEU A 65 9.58 15.78 -4.70
CA LEU A 65 10.20 14.91 -5.71
C LEU A 65 11.70 15.17 -5.86
N GLY A 66 12.17 16.37 -5.52
CA GLY A 66 13.58 16.75 -5.52
C GLY A 66 14.31 16.52 -4.20
N SER A 67 13.82 15.61 -3.34
CA SER A 67 14.47 15.20 -2.09
C SER A 67 15.56 14.14 -2.30
N ASP A 68 16.33 13.89 -1.24
CA ASP A 68 17.13 12.69 -1.05
C ASP A 68 16.56 11.78 0.05
N ALA A 69 17.12 10.56 0.18
CA ALA A 69 16.58 9.53 1.05
C ALA A 69 17.64 8.63 1.68
N PHE A 70 17.26 8.00 2.78
CA PHE A 70 18.01 6.94 3.46
C PHE A 70 17.06 5.82 3.89
N CYS A 71 17.57 4.59 3.94
CA CYS A 71 16.78 3.43 4.35
C CYS A 71 17.64 2.42 5.12
N ILE A 72 17.12 1.90 6.23
CA ILE A 72 17.58 0.63 6.82
C ILE A 72 16.44 -0.37 6.67
N LEU A 73 16.72 -1.53 6.08
CA LEU A 73 15.73 -2.58 5.88
C LEU A 73 16.24 -3.94 6.36
N TRP A 74 15.36 -4.70 6.99
CA TRP A 74 15.54 -6.11 7.26
C TRP A 74 14.76 -6.91 6.22
N ASP A 75 15.44 -7.74 5.42
CA ASP A 75 14.82 -8.48 4.31
C ASP A 75 14.20 -9.83 4.70
N GLY A 76 14.27 -10.19 5.99
CA GLY A 76 13.91 -11.51 6.51
C GLY A 76 15.13 -12.32 6.97
N GLN A 77 16.33 -11.96 6.52
CA GLN A 77 17.58 -12.68 6.79
C GLN A 77 18.73 -11.76 7.24
N ALA A 78 18.83 -10.57 6.66
CA ALA A 78 19.92 -9.64 6.91
C ALA A 78 19.44 -8.18 6.91
N LEU A 79 20.23 -7.34 7.59
CA LEU A 79 20.04 -5.90 7.64
C LEU A 79 20.83 -5.23 6.50
N HIS A 80 20.19 -4.32 5.77
CA HIS A 80 20.81 -3.56 4.68
C HIS A 80 20.62 -2.06 4.92
N GLY A 81 21.63 -1.25 4.61
CA GLY A 81 21.55 0.20 4.57
C GLY A 81 21.59 0.73 3.13
N LEU A 82 20.82 1.78 2.85
CA LEU A 82 20.84 2.51 1.58
C LEU A 82 21.07 3.99 1.84
N ASN A 83 22.16 4.52 1.31
CA ASN A 83 22.47 5.94 1.27
C ASN A 83 22.13 6.49 -0.12
N ALA A 84 21.02 7.20 -0.23
CA ALA A 84 20.64 7.91 -1.45
C ALA A 84 20.72 9.43 -1.25
N SER A 85 21.76 9.90 -0.56
CA SER A 85 22.06 11.33 -0.43
C SER A 85 22.74 11.90 -1.67
N GLY A 86 22.29 13.10 -2.04
CA GLY A 86 22.74 13.80 -3.23
C GLY A 86 24.18 14.30 -3.16
N ARG A 87 24.92 14.14 -4.25
CA ARG A 87 26.25 14.74 -4.41
C ARG A 87 26.16 16.21 -4.84
N ALA A 88 27.14 17.01 -4.43
CA ALA A 88 27.33 18.36 -4.92
C ALA A 88 27.59 18.37 -6.44
N PRO A 89 27.09 19.38 -7.18
CA PRO A 89 27.52 19.64 -8.54
C PRO A 89 29.04 19.66 -8.68
N GLN A 90 29.57 19.18 -9.81
CA GLN A 90 31.02 19.17 -10.04
C GLN A 90 31.67 20.56 -10.01
N ALA A 91 30.90 21.62 -10.26
CA ALA A 91 31.41 23.00 -10.26
C ALA A 91 31.48 23.64 -8.86
N TRP A 92 30.99 22.99 -7.81
CA TRP A 92 31.00 23.58 -6.47
C TRP A 92 32.37 23.45 -5.80
N THR A 93 32.99 24.60 -5.54
CA THR A 93 34.18 24.76 -4.69
C THR A 93 33.97 25.94 -3.73
N PRO A 94 34.78 26.10 -2.66
CA PRO A 94 34.69 27.29 -1.82
C PRO A 94 34.76 28.59 -2.62
N GLU A 95 35.65 28.64 -3.62
CA GLU A 95 35.85 29.81 -4.49
C GLU A 95 34.63 30.13 -5.35
N TYR A 96 33.84 29.13 -5.76
CA TYR A 96 32.57 29.34 -6.45
C TYR A 96 31.64 30.22 -5.61
N PHE A 97 31.48 29.86 -4.33
CA PHE A 97 30.62 30.59 -3.41
C PHE A 97 31.21 31.94 -3.02
N HIS A 98 32.50 32.01 -2.71
CA HIS A 98 33.14 33.28 -2.35
C HIS A 98 33.11 34.30 -3.49
N ARG A 99 33.18 33.85 -4.75
CA ARG A 99 33.05 34.74 -5.92
C ARG A 99 31.64 35.30 -6.07
N LYS A 100 30.60 34.50 -5.77
CA LYS A 100 29.20 34.87 -5.99
C LYS A 100 28.55 35.57 -4.79
N TYR A 101 28.95 35.20 -3.58
CA TYR A 101 28.33 35.64 -2.32
C TYR A 101 29.29 36.43 -1.41
N GLY A 102 30.57 36.52 -1.75
CA GLY A 102 31.59 37.26 -0.98
C GLY A 102 32.42 36.38 -0.05
N ARG A 103 33.62 36.86 0.32
CA ARG A 103 34.62 36.09 1.09
C ARG A 103 34.22 35.80 2.54
N ASP A 104 33.32 36.60 3.11
CA ASP A 104 32.85 36.41 4.49
C ASP A 104 31.77 35.32 4.60
N THR A 105 31.36 34.74 3.47
CA THR A 105 30.39 33.63 3.44
C THR A 105 31.01 32.37 4.05
N ILE A 106 30.34 31.79 5.06
CA ILE A 106 30.81 30.62 5.81
C ILE A 106 30.09 29.30 5.44
N ALA A 107 28.99 29.37 4.70
CA ALA A 107 28.20 28.24 4.22
C ALA A 107 27.50 28.60 2.89
N PRO A 108 27.18 27.64 2.00
CA PRO A 108 26.31 27.89 0.85
C PRO A 108 24.97 28.54 1.24
N PRO A 109 24.27 29.25 0.35
CA PRO A 109 23.00 29.88 0.70
C PRO A 109 21.93 28.86 1.10
N ALA A 110 20.98 29.27 1.93
CA ALA A 110 19.89 28.40 2.38
C ALA A 110 18.80 28.17 1.31
N ARG A 111 18.67 29.03 0.31
CA ARG A 111 17.62 28.98 -0.73
C ARG A 111 18.22 29.19 -2.12
N GLY A 112 17.43 28.86 -3.15
CA GLY A 112 17.83 28.98 -4.56
C GLY A 112 18.71 27.83 -5.05
N TRP A 113 19.12 27.91 -6.32
CA TRP A 113 19.84 26.83 -7.02
C TRP A 113 21.18 26.44 -6.40
N ASP A 114 21.86 27.39 -5.77
CA ASP A 114 23.18 27.16 -5.14
C ASP A 114 23.08 26.47 -3.77
N SER A 115 21.88 26.02 -3.42
CA SER A 115 21.61 25.14 -2.28
C SER A 115 21.23 23.71 -2.71
N VAL A 116 21.02 23.48 -4.02
CA VAL A 116 20.50 22.23 -4.57
C VAL A 116 21.64 21.26 -4.90
N THR A 117 21.67 20.11 -4.22
CA THR A 117 22.47 18.93 -4.63
C THR A 117 21.63 17.99 -5.49
N VAL A 118 22.25 17.00 -6.15
CA VAL A 118 21.52 16.04 -7.00
C VAL A 118 20.47 15.27 -6.20
N PRO A 119 19.15 15.37 -6.49
CA PRO A 119 18.12 14.66 -5.74
C PRO A 119 18.22 13.14 -5.82
N GLY A 120 18.17 12.47 -4.67
CA GLY A 120 18.41 11.03 -4.57
C GLY A 120 17.20 10.14 -4.28
N ALA A 121 16.05 10.71 -3.91
CA ALA A 121 14.90 9.96 -3.44
C ALA A 121 14.34 9.01 -4.51
N VAL A 122 14.19 9.45 -5.76
CA VAL A 122 13.66 8.62 -6.85
C VAL A 122 14.56 7.41 -7.13
N ALA A 123 15.89 7.59 -7.10
CA ALA A 123 16.80 6.46 -7.26
C ALA A 123 16.72 5.48 -6.09
N SER A 124 16.45 5.96 -4.86
CA SER A 124 16.25 5.08 -3.71
C SER A 124 15.03 4.19 -3.89
N TRP A 125 13.93 4.74 -4.40
CA TRP A 125 12.69 4.02 -4.66
C TRP A 125 12.91 2.90 -5.69
N LEU A 126 13.62 3.22 -6.77
CA LEU A 126 13.95 2.25 -7.81
C LEU A 126 14.88 1.16 -7.27
N ALA A 127 15.96 1.52 -6.59
CA ALA A 127 16.93 0.57 -6.05
C ALA A 127 16.29 -0.41 -5.06
N LEU A 128 15.39 0.07 -4.20
CA LEU A 128 14.62 -0.75 -3.27
C LEU A 128 13.65 -1.68 -4.02
N SER A 129 12.87 -1.13 -4.96
CA SER A 129 11.92 -1.91 -5.76
C SER A 129 12.60 -3.00 -6.60
N GLU A 130 13.76 -2.71 -7.20
CA GLU A 130 14.50 -3.67 -8.02
C GLU A 130 15.10 -4.81 -7.23
N ARG A 131 15.64 -4.51 -6.04
CA ARG A 131 16.33 -5.51 -5.23
C ARG A 131 15.38 -6.33 -4.38
N PHE A 132 14.32 -5.71 -3.86
CA PHE A 132 13.46 -6.32 -2.85
C PHE A 132 11.97 -6.25 -3.16
N GLY A 133 11.51 -5.44 -4.11
CA GLY A 133 10.08 -5.29 -4.42
C GLY A 133 9.46 -6.53 -5.09
N LYS A 134 8.14 -6.70 -4.92
CA LYS A 134 7.35 -7.75 -5.59
C LYS A 134 6.46 -7.21 -6.70
N LEU A 135 6.04 -5.95 -6.59
CA LEU A 135 5.11 -5.35 -7.55
C LEU A 135 5.87 -4.60 -8.66
N PRO A 136 5.25 -4.43 -9.84
CA PRO A 136 5.78 -3.54 -10.87
C PRO A 136 5.99 -2.12 -10.33
N PHE A 137 7.15 -1.52 -10.60
CA PHE A 137 7.51 -0.18 -10.10
C PHE A 137 6.46 0.91 -10.42
N GLY A 138 5.82 0.82 -11.59
CA GLY A 138 4.76 1.76 -11.97
C GLY A 138 3.52 1.69 -11.08
N ASP A 139 3.19 0.51 -10.55
CA ASP A 139 2.04 0.31 -9.65
C ASP A 139 2.30 0.98 -8.30
N LEU A 140 3.55 0.98 -7.84
CA LEU A 140 3.97 1.65 -6.60
C LEU A 140 3.75 3.17 -6.66
N LEU A 141 3.88 3.77 -7.85
CA LEU A 141 3.71 5.22 -8.05
C LEU A 141 2.27 5.61 -8.38
N ALA A 142 1.41 4.66 -8.72
CA ALA A 142 0.02 4.93 -9.10
C ALA A 142 -0.76 5.73 -8.04
N PRO A 143 -0.66 5.45 -6.72
CA PRO A 143 -1.34 6.26 -5.70
C PRO A 143 -0.86 7.72 -5.68
N ALA A 144 0.44 7.97 -5.86
CA ALA A 144 0.99 9.31 -5.88
C ALA A 144 0.54 10.10 -7.12
N ILE A 145 0.49 9.43 -8.28
CA ILE A 145 -0.05 10.00 -9.53
C ILE A 145 -1.51 10.39 -9.34
N GLU A 146 -2.32 9.48 -8.77
CA GLU A 146 -3.74 9.70 -8.50
C GLU A 146 -3.96 10.92 -7.59
N VAL A 147 -3.25 10.99 -6.46
CA VAL A 147 -3.37 12.09 -5.50
C VAL A 147 -2.90 13.42 -6.10
N ALA A 148 -1.82 13.43 -6.89
CA ALA A 148 -1.32 14.65 -7.52
C ALA A 148 -2.28 15.21 -8.59
N GLU A 149 -2.95 14.33 -9.34
CA GLU A 149 -3.88 14.70 -10.41
C GLU A 149 -5.28 15.09 -9.88
N ARG A 150 -5.86 14.24 -9.02
CA ARG A 150 -7.20 14.46 -8.47
C ARG A 150 -7.19 15.52 -7.38
N GLY A 151 -6.07 15.64 -6.67
CA GLY A 151 -5.90 16.49 -5.51
C GLY A 151 -6.37 15.85 -4.20
N TYR A 152 -6.08 16.55 -3.10
CA TYR A 152 -6.52 16.19 -1.76
C TYR A 152 -6.93 17.44 -0.98
N ALA A 153 -7.75 17.25 0.06
CA ALA A 153 -8.10 18.32 0.98
C ALA A 153 -6.96 18.55 1.97
N VAL A 154 -6.46 19.78 2.07
CA VAL A 154 -5.31 20.11 2.93
C VAL A 154 -5.64 19.90 4.40
N PRO A 155 -4.87 19.08 5.15
CA PRO A 155 -5.15 18.80 6.56
C PRO A 155 -4.63 19.91 7.48
N VAL A 156 -4.91 19.77 8.78
CA VAL A 156 -4.74 20.84 9.77
C VAL A 156 -3.27 21.21 9.93
N VAL A 157 -2.41 20.23 10.22
CA VAL A 157 -1.01 20.50 10.55
C VAL A 157 -0.22 20.93 9.31
N VAL A 158 -0.43 20.24 8.17
CA VAL A 158 0.16 20.65 6.88
C VAL A 158 -0.26 22.07 6.50
N GLY A 159 -1.54 22.41 6.61
CA GLY A 159 -2.07 23.73 6.25
C GLY A 159 -1.47 24.87 7.08
N GLN A 160 -1.30 24.68 8.39
CA GLN A 160 -0.65 25.65 9.27
C GLN A 160 0.80 25.93 8.84
N LYS A 161 1.56 24.88 8.50
CA LYS A 161 2.97 25.03 8.11
C LYS A 161 3.14 25.58 6.72
N TRP A 162 2.23 25.26 5.82
CA TRP A 162 2.17 25.88 4.51
C TRP A 162 1.92 27.40 4.63
N ALA A 163 0.99 27.80 5.50
CA ALA A 163 0.72 29.22 5.76
C ALA A 163 1.95 29.94 6.33
N ALA A 164 2.68 29.32 7.27
CA ALA A 164 3.93 29.85 7.79
C ALA A 164 5.01 29.98 6.70
N ALA A 165 5.17 28.96 5.85
CA ALA A 165 6.13 28.98 4.75
C ALA A 165 5.83 30.09 3.72
N ALA A 166 4.54 30.39 3.48
CA ALA A 166 4.12 31.47 2.60
C ALA A 166 4.47 32.88 3.11
N GLN A 167 4.88 33.04 4.38
CA GLN A 167 5.38 34.31 4.92
C GLN A 167 6.90 34.48 4.75
N VAL A 168 7.61 33.46 4.26
CA VAL A 168 9.07 33.52 4.09
C VAL A 168 9.41 34.09 2.72
N GLU A 169 9.71 35.39 2.65
CA GLU A 169 10.00 36.09 1.40
C GLU A 169 11.09 35.41 0.56
N ALA A 170 12.20 35.00 1.20
CA ALA A 170 13.31 34.31 0.54
C ALA A 170 12.93 32.93 -0.06
N LEU A 171 11.79 32.36 0.34
CA LEU A 171 11.22 31.14 -0.23
C LEU A 171 10.23 31.47 -1.36
N VAL A 172 9.31 32.42 -1.13
CA VAL A 172 8.28 32.82 -2.09
C VAL A 172 8.86 33.48 -3.34
N ALA A 173 9.98 34.20 -3.19
CA ALA A 173 10.70 34.83 -4.30
C ALA A 173 11.44 33.83 -5.21
N GLN A 174 11.48 32.54 -4.86
CA GLN A 174 12.20 31.55 -5.65
C GLN A 174 11.41 31.13 -6.90
N PRO A 175 12.09 30.79 -8.01
CA PRO A 175 11.44 30.45 -9.26
C PRO A 175 10.44 29.29 -9.12
N GLY A 176 9.21 29.48 -9.59
CA GLY A 176 8.17 28.45 -9.64
C GLY A 176 7.41 28.22 -8.32
N PHE A 177 7.84 28.82 -7.21
CA PHE A 177 7.24 28.55 -5.90
C PHE A 177 5.78 29.01 -5.83
N THR A 178 5.52 30.26 -6.25
CA THR A 178 4.19 30.87 -6.19
C THR A 178 3.22 30.15 -7.11
N GLU A 179 3.67 29.79 -8.32
CA GLU A 179 2.87 29.08 -9.32
C GLU A 179 2.46 27.68 -8.84
N ALA A 180 3.35 26.97 -8.16
CA ALA A 180 3.09 25.60 -7.72
C ALA A 180 2.36 25.53 -6.36
N PHE A 181 2.71 26.39 -5.41
CA PHE A 181 2.29 26.24 -4.01
C PHE A 181 1.43 27.39 -3.49
N LEU A 182 1.24 28.46 -4.27
CA LEU A 182 0.33 29.58 -3.97
C LEU A 182 -0.64 29.85 -5.15
N PRO A 183 -1.43 28.86 -5.60
CA PRO A 183 -2.24 28.95 -6.83
C PRO A 183 -3.30 30.08 -6.81
N GLN A 184 -3.63 30.60 -5.64
CA GLN A 184 -4.53 31.76 -5.46
C GLN A 184 -3.80 32.98 -4.86
N GLY A 185 -2.48 33.07 -5.01
CA GLY A 185 -1.64 34.10 -4.39
C GLY A 185 -1.50 33.94 -2.86
N ARG A 186 -1.94 32.81 -2.30
CA ARG A 186 -1.86 32.47 -0.88
C ARG A 186 -1.69 30.96 -0.67
N ALA A 187 -1.26 30.57 0.52
CA ALA A 187 -1.27 29.17 0.93
C ALA A 187 -2.71 28.61 0.90
N PRO A 188 -2.90 27.34 0.49
CA PRO A 188 -4.18 26.65 0.61
C PRO A 188 -4.68 26.60 2.07
N ARG A 189 -5.98 26.76 2.28
CA ARG A 189 -6.59 26.68 3.62
C ARG A 189 -6.88 25.23 4.00
N VAL A 190 -7.03 24.97 5.29
CA VAL A 190 -7.49 23.66 5.79
C VAL A 190 -8.83 23.30 5.13
N GLY A 191 -8.93 22.08 4.60
CA GLY A 191 -10.08 21.56 3.86
C GLY A 191 -10.16 22.01 2.39
N GLU A 192 -9.28 22.90 1.93
CA GLU A 192 -9.22 23.33 0.53
C GLU A 192 -8.60 22.23 -0.34
N LEU A 193 -9.16 22.02 -1.54
CA LEU A 193 -8.63 21.07 -2.51
C LEU A 193 -7.35 21.62 -3.14
N PHE A 194 -6.23 20.94 -2.92
CA PHE A 194 -4.95 21.22 -3.55
C PHE A 194 -4.62 20.18 -4.62
N LYS A 195 -4.09 20.61 -5.77
CA LYS A 195 -3.69 19.75 -6.90
C LYS A 195 -2.29 20.12 -7.37
N LEU A 196 -1.52 19.14 -7.85
CA LEU A 196 -0.17 19.33 -8.38
C LEU A 196 0.01 18.56 -9.70
N PRO A 197 -0.65 18.99 -10.80
CA PRO A 197 -0.69 18.23 -12.05
C PRO A 197 0.69 18.02 -12.69
N GLY A 198 1.61 18.97 -12.52
CA GLY A 198 3.00 18.81 -12.96
C GLY A 198 3.69 17.60 -12.30
N ALA A 199 3.44 17.37 -11.00
CA ALA A 199 4.01 16.22 -10.30
C ALA A 199 3.37 14.91 -10.78
N ALA A 200 2.08 14.90 -11.12
CA ALA A 200 1.44 13.73 -11.74
C ALA A 200 2.11 13.38 -13.08
N ARG A 201 2.43 14.38 -13.91
CA ARG A 201 3.20 14.18 -15.16
C ARG A 201 4.59 13.62 -14.87
N ALA A 202 5.33 14.20 -13.93
CA ALA A 202 6.67 13.72 -13.55
C ALA A 202 6.64 12.27 -13.08
N LEU A 203 5.73 11.93 -12.17
CA LEU A 203 5.57 10.58 -11.64
C LEU A 203 5.21 9.56 -12.71
N ARG A 204 4.38 9.92 -13.71
CA ARG A 204 4.10 9.04 -14.86
C ARG A 204 5.35 8.80 -15.71
N ALA A 205 6.14 9.85 -15.99
CA ALA A 205 7.38 9.70 -16.73
C ALA A 205 8.39 8.83 -15.96
N ILE A 206 8.52 9.04 -14.65
CA ILE A 206 9.35 8.21 -13.75
C ILE A 206 8.87 6.76 -13.75
N ALA A 207 7.56 6.51 -13.62
CA ALA A 207 6.97 5.18 -13.65
C ALA A 207 7.24 4.46 -14.97
N ALA A 208 6.95 5.11 -16.09
CA ALA A 208 7.08 4.54 -17.44
C ALA A 208 8.54 4.22 -17.81
N THR A 209 9.47 5.04 -17.35
CA THR A 209 10.90 4.92 -17.68
C THR A 209 11.73 4.28 -16.57
N ARG A 210 11.10 3.83 -15.49
CA ARG A 210 11.76 3.31 -14.28
C ARG A 210 12.87 4.26 -13.80
N GLY A 211 12.54 5.54 -13.66
CA GLY A 211 13.46 6.59 -13.18
C GLY A 211 14.42 7.16 -14.22
N ALA A 212 14.55 6.59 -15.43
CA ALA A 212 15.49 7.10 -16.43
C ALA A 212 15.16 8.55 -16.87
N ALA A 213 13.87 8.91 -16.94
CA ALA A 213 13.45 10.29 -17.22
C ALA A 213 14.03 11.31 -16.22
N PHE A 214 14.21 10.92 -14.95
CA PHE A 214 14.66 11.79 -13.86
C PHE A 214 16.17 12.02 -13.86
N TYR A 215 16.97 11.01 -14.21
CA TYR A 215 18.44 11.07 -14.11
C TYR A 215 19.16 11.23 -15.45
N GLY A 216 18.52 10.92 -16.57
CA GLY A 216 19.14 11.01 -17.90
C GLY A 216 18.18 11.33 -19.04
N GLY A 217 16.96 11.79 -18.74
CA GLY A 217 15.95 12.12 -19.73
C GLY A 217 15.40 13.53 -19.58
N GLU A 218 14.16 13.72 -20.04
CA GLU A 218 13.53 15.04 -20.18
C GLU A 218 13.45 15.88 -18.90
N ILE A 219 13.33 15.24 -17.72
CA ILE A 219 13.30 15.95 -16.42
C ILE A 219 14.70 16.45 -16.07
N ALA A 220 15.73 15.62 -16.22
CA ALA A 220 17.13 16.01 -15.98
C ALA A 220 17.56 17.17 -16.88
N GLU A 221 17.20 17.11 -18.17
CA GLU A 221 17.47 18.18 -19.13
C GLU A 221 16.73 19.47 -18.78
N ALA A 222 15.47 19.38 -18.32
CA ALA A 222 14.70 20.53 -17.86
C ALA A 222 15.32 21.20 -16.64
N LEU A 223 15.75 20.41 -15.65
CA LEU A 223 16.43 20.89 -14.45
C LEU A 223 17.75 21.58 -14.82
N ALA A 224 18.59 20.95 -15.62
CA ALA A 224 19.87 21.50 -16.04
C ALA A 224 19.73 22.81 -16.85
N ARG A 225 18.69 22.90 -17.69
CA ARG A 225 18.37 24.12 -18.43
C ARG A 225 17.92 25.24 -17.50
N GLN A 226 17.00 24.97 -16.58
CA GLN A 226 16.51 26.00 -15.65
C GLN A 226 17.60 26.45 -14.68
N ALA A 227 18.44 25.52 -14.18
CA ALA A 227 19.61 25.84 -13.38
C ALA A 227 20.51 26.84 -14.12
N ARG A 228 20.85 26.56 -15.38
CA ARG A 228 21.70 27.45 -16.21
C ARG A 228 21.10 28.83 -16.41
N VAL A 229 19.80 28.91 -16.72
CA VAL A 229 19.09 30.20 -16.90
C VAL A 229 19.10 31.02 -15.61
N GLN A 230 19.00 30.37 -14.46
CA GLN A 230 18.94 31.00 -13.13
C GLN A 230 20.33 31.12 -12.47
N GLY A 231 21.41 30.86 -13.20
CA GLY A 231 22.79 30.99 -12.71
C GLY A 231 23.24 29.91 -11.71
N GLY A 232 22.53 28.78 -11.64
CA GLY A 232 22.88 27.59 -10.87
C GLY A 232 23.90 26.69 -11.58
N ALA A 233 24.61 25.89 -10.79
CA ALA A 233 25.72 25.06 -11.27
C ALA A 233 25.37 23.61 -11.65
N LEU A 234 24.14 23.19 -11.38
CA LEU A 234 23.70 21.80 -11.57
C LEU A 234 23.53 21.47 -13.07
N THR A 235 24.13 20.37 -13.51
CA THR A 235 24.14 19.95 -14.92
C THR A 235 23.47 18.58 -15.13
N ALA A 236 23.09 18.26 -16.37
CA ALA A 236 22.55 16.94 -16.71
C ALA A 236 23.57 15.81 -16.46
N GLN A 237 24.87 16.10 -16.55
CA GLN A 237 25.92 15.12 -16.26
C GLN A 237 25.99 14.79 -14.76
N ASP A 238 25.72 15.75 -13.88
CA ASP A 238 25.64 15.50 -12.43
C ASP A 238 24.51 14.50 -12.11
N PHE A 239 23.35 14.63 -12.76
CA PHE A 239 22.25 13.67 -12.65
C PHE A 239 22.61 12.31 -13.24
N ALA A 240 23.20 12.27 -14.44
CA ALA A 240 23.54 11.03 -15.12
C ALA A 240 24.59 10.20 -14.36
N ALA A 241 25.51 10.86 -13.66
CA ALA A 241 26.56 10.23 -12.87
C ALA A 241 26.09 9.74 -11.50
N TYR A 242 24.93 10.18 -11.00
CA TYR A 242 24.46 9.85 -9.66
C TYR A 242 23.90 8.42 -9.57
N ARG A 243 24.30 7.70 -8.52
CA ARG A 243 23.73 6.40 -8.13
C ARG A 243 23.61 6.34 -6.60
N PRO A 244 22.56 5.71 -6.05
CA PRO A 244 22.45 5.45 -4.62
C PRO A 244 23.44 4.35 -4.21
N GLU A 245 23.88 4.36 -2.97
CA GLU A 245 24.92 3.47 -2.44
C GLU A 245 24.36 2.53 -1.38
N TRP A 246 24.53 1.22 -1.57
CA TRP A 246 24.27 0.24 -0.52
C TRP A 246 25.41 0.25 0.49
N VAL A 247 25.09 0.46 1.75
CA VAL A 247 26.05 0.61 2.85
C VAL A 247 25.74 -0.39 3.96
N THR A 248 26.75 -0.71 4.76
CA THR A 248 26.55 -1.51 5.97
C THR A 248 26.16 -0.57 7.12
N PRO A 249 25.02 -0.78 7.80
CA PRO A 249 24.66 0.00 8.97
C PRO A 249 25.73 -0.09 10.06
N ILE A 250 25.98 1.02 10.75
CA ILE A 250 26.82 1.05 11.95
C ILE A 250 25.95 0.85 13.18
N ALA A 251 26.54 0.34 14.26
CA ALA A 251 25.77 -0.16 15.38
C ALA A 251 26.40 0.14 16.74
N GLN A 252 25.56 0.22 17.77
CA GLN A 252 25.95 0.33 19.17
C GLN A 252 25.08 -0.58 20.03
N ALA A 253 25.71 -1.38 20.88
CA ALA A 253 25.01 -2.20 21.86
C ALA A 253 24.41 -1.34 22.98
N TYR A 254 23.17 -1.64 23.37
CA TYR A 254 22.43 -0.96 24.42
C TYR A 254 21.50 -1.93 25.15
N ARG A 255 21.82 -2.27 26.41
CA ARG A 255 20.95 -3.08 27.30
C ARG A 255 20.44 -4.39 26.70
N GLY A 256 21.31 -5.16 26.05
CA GLY A 256 20.95 -6.44 25.40
C GLY A 256 20.28 -6.30 24.03
N GLN A 257 20.11 -5.06 23.56
CA GLN A 257 19.70 -4.72 22.19
C GLN A 257 20.87 -4.10 21.44
N VAL A 258 20.72 -3.92 20.13
CA VAL A 258 21.68 -3.26 19.25
C VAL A 258 20.95 -2.22 18.42
N LEU A 259 21.30 -0.94 18.62
CA LEU A 259 20.80 0.18 17.81
C LEU A 259 21.65 0.28 16.54
N HIS A 260 20.98 0.36 15.40
CA HIS A 260 21.60 0.50 14.07
C HIS A 260 21.20 1.82 13.42
N GLU A 261 22.18 2.47 12.80
CA GLU A 261 22.04 3.73 12.09
C GLU A 261 22.81 3.67 10.76
N ILE A 262 22.51 4.58 9.84
CA ILE A 262 23.29 4.72 8.61
C ILE A 262 24.68 5.33 8.93
N PRO A 263 25.78 4.81 8.34
CA PRO A 263 27.10 5.43 8.49
C PRO A 263 27.17 6.89 8.00
N PRO A 264 28.26 7.61 8.33
CA PRO A 264 28.55 8.92 7.72
C PRO A 264 28.37 8.89 6.19
N ASN A 265 27.85 9.93 5.55
CA ASN A 265 27.71 11.34 5.94
C ASN A 265 26.51 11.73 6.83
N GLY A 266 25.73 10.75 7.33
CA GLY A 266 24.59 10.99 8.22
C GLY A 266 24.97 11.27 9.68
N GLN A 267 24.07 11.94 10.41
CA GLN A 267 24.23 12.25 11.83
C GLN A 267 23.76 11.13 12.79
N GLY A 268 23.44 9.93 12.29
CA GLY A 268 22.93 8.81 13.10
C GLY A 268 23.95 8.38 14.16
N LEU A 269 25.22 8.65 13.88
CA LEU A 269 26.33 8.48 14.83
C LEU A 269 26.09 9.20 16.16
N ALA A 270 25.38 10.33 16.20
CA ALA A 270 25.06 11.02 17.46
C ALA A 270 24.16 10.16 18.37
N ALA A 271 23.19 9.45 17.81
CA ALA A 271 22.30 8.57 18.57
C ALA A 271 23.09 7.37 19.13
N LEU A 272 23.98 6.79 18.33
CA LEU A 272 24.85 5.69 18.75
C LEU A 272 25.82 6.12 19.85
N LEU A 273 26.50 7.25 19.67
CA LEU A 273 27.40 7.82 20.69
C LEU A 273 26.68 8.07 22.01
N ALA A 274 25.52 8.73 21.95
CA ALA A 274 24.77 9.04 23.15
C ALA A 274 24.24 7.77 23.84
N ALA A 275 23.74 6.78 23.10
CA ALA A 275 23.35 5.48 23.65
C ALA A 275 24.54 4.76 24.32
N GLY A 276 25.70 4.76 23.67
CA GLY A 276 26.94 4.20 24.21
C GLY A 276 27.40 4.89 25.49
N ILE A 277 27.30 6.21 25.56
CA ILE A 277 27.64 7.00 26.76
C ILE A 277 26.62 6.73 27.89
N VAL A 278 25.33 6.79 27.60
CA VAL A 278 24.25 6.58 28.59
C VAL A 278 24.29 5.16 29.17
N ALA A 279 24.75 4.16 28.40
CA ALA A 279 24.86 2.77 28.85
C ALA A 279 25.76 2.59 30.10
N HIS A 280 26.65 3.54 30.38
CA HIS A 280 27.51 3.54 31.57
C HIS A 280 26.80 3.96 32.88
N PHE A 281 25.55 4.42 32.81
CA PHE A 281 24.75 4.84 33.98
C PHE A 281 23.59 3.88 34.19
N ASP A 282 23.14 3.66 35.43
CA ASP A 282 21.98 2.81 35.73
C ASP A 282 20.66 3.59 35.61
N VAL A 283 20.31 3.98 34.38
CA VAL A 283 19.10 4.78 34.10
C VAL A 283 17.82 4.03 34.48
N ALA A 284 17.77 2.71 34.30
CA ALA A 284 16.59 1.90 34.64
C ALA A 284 16.21 1.94 36.13
N SER A 285 17.18 2.21 37.02
CA SER A 285 16.93 2.39 38.46
C SER A 285 16.31 3.75 38.82
N LEU A 286 16.37 4.73 37.92
CA LEU A 286 15.84 6.07 38.14
C LEU A 286 14.33 6.11 37.81
N PRO A 287 13.53 6.94 38.50
CA PRO A 287 12.14 7.10 38.10
C PRO A 287 12.05 7.69 36.68
N VAL A 288 11.08 7.18 35.90
CA VAL A 288 10.76 7.72 34.58
C VAL A 288 10.52 9.23 34.69
N ASP A 289 11.06 9.99 33.74
CA ASP A 289 10.97 11.45 33.69
C ASP A 289 11.56 12.22 34.87
N SER A 290 12.31 11.56 35.75
CA SER A 290 13.05 12.23 36.82
C SER A 290 14.15 13.16 36.30
N VAL A 291 14.46 14.19 37.09
CA VAL A 291 15.54 15.16 36.81
C VAL A 291 16.87 14.45 36.52
N ALA A 292 17.23 13.44 37.32
CA ALA A 292 18.47 12.70 37.15
C ALA A 292 18.52 11.93 35.81
N SER A 293 17.43 11.24 35.45
CA SER A 293 17.34 10.53 34.18
C SER A 293 17.48 11.49 32.99
N GLN A 294 16.71 12.58 33.01
CA GLN A 294 16.72 13.54 31.91
C GLN A 294 18.08 14.25 31.79
N HIS A 295 18.69 14.61 32.92
CA HIS A 295 20.00 15.25 32.95
C HIS A 295 21.08 14.37 32.29
N LEU A 296 21.17 13.07 32.65
CA LEU A 296 22.15 12.15 32.08
C LEU A 296 21.99 12.00 30.56
N GLN A 297 20.75 11.86 30.09
CA GLN A 297 20.46 11.74 28.65
C GLN A 297 20.83 13.03 27.89
N ILE A 298 20.53 14.20 28.46
CA ILE A 298 20.86 15.51 27.87
C ILE A 298 22.38 15.68 27.77
N GLU A 299 23.13 15.45 28.86
CA GLU A 299 24.59 15.64 28.87
C GLU A 299 25.29 14.67 27.91
N ALA A 300 24.84 13.41 27.84
CA ALA A 300 25.35 12.45 26.86
C ALA A 300 25.10 12.89 25.41
N MET A 301 23.91 13.44 25.13
CA MET A 301 23.58 13.97 23.81
C MET A 301 24.41 15.21 23.45
N LYS A 302 24.69 16.10 24.40
CA LYS A 302 25.59 17.25 24.18
C LYS A 302 27.00 16.79 23.77
N LEU A 303 27.56 15.80 24.46
CA LEU A 303 28.86 15.20 24.11
C LEU A 303 28.83 14.57 22.71
N ALA A 304 27.78 13.80 22.41
CA ALA A 304 27.64 13.16 21.10
C ALA A 304 27.58 14.19 19.96
N PHE A 305 26.84 15.28 20.13
CA PHE A 305 26.78 16.34 19.13
C PHE A 305 28.10 17.08 18.97
N ALA A 306 28.82 17.34 20.07
CA ALA A 306 30.11 17.99 20.00
C ALA A 306 31.08 17.21 19.09
N ASP A 307 31.07 15.88 19.20
CA ASP A 307 31.87 15.00 18.35
C ASP A 307 31.36 14.95 16.91
N VAL A 308 30.04 14.77 16.71
CA VAL A 308 29.46 14.67 15.36
C VAL A 308 29.71 15.92 14.54
N TYR A 309 29.52 17.11 15.11
CA TYR A 309 29.73 18.35 14.36
C TYR A 309 31.22 18.67 14.11
N ARG A 310 32.14 18.10 14.90
CA ARG A 310 33.57 18.23 14.67
C ARG A 310 34.08 17.29 13.59
N TYR A 311 33.56 16.05 13.55
CA TYR A 311 34.20 14.95 12.82
C TYR A 311 33.38 14.38 11.66
N VAL A 312 32.05 14.43 11.68
CA VAL A 312 31.21 13.76 10.68
C VAL A 312 31.14 14.56 9.38
N ALA A 313 31.48 13.88 8.28
CA ALA A 313 31.39 14.37 6.91
C ALA A 313 31.27 13.17 5.95
N GLU A 314 31.44 13.40 4.64
CA GLU A 314 31.74 12.33 3.68
C GLU A 314 32.89 11.45 4.20
N PRO A 315 32.76 10.10 4.23
CA PRO A 315 33.77 9.21 4.82
C PRO A 315 35.21 9.46 4.35
N GLY A 316 35.42 9.71 3.06
CA GLY A 316 36.75 10.00 2.50
C GLY A 316 37.36 11.35 2.92
N SER A 317 36.63 12.18 3.67
CA SER A 317 37.08 13.49 4.19
C SER A 317 37.11 13.54 5.72
N MET A 318 36.81 12.45 6.42
CA MET A 318 36.80 12.42 7.88
C MET A 318 38.21 12.19 8.45
N GLU A 319 38.53 12.87 9.56
CA GLU A 319 39.81 12.71 10.28
C GLU A 319 39.84 11.46 11.17
N VAL A 320 38.67 10.99 11.62
CA VAL A 320 38.46 9.87 12.54
C VAL A 320 37.34 9.00 11.99
N SER A 321 37.47 7.67 12.10
CA SER A 321 36.44 6.75 11.62
C SER A 321 35.26 6.65 12.58
N ALA A 322 34.11 6.20 12.09
CA ALA A 322 32.94 5.96 12.94
C ALA A 322 33.22 4.89 14.01
N GLU A 323 34.01 3.87 13.67
CA GLU A 323 34.41 2.79 14.58
C GLU A 323 35.28 3.30 15.73
N GLN A 324 36.17 4.26 15.47
CA GLN A 324 36.99 4.88 16.52
C GLN A 324 36.13 5.68 17.49
N LEU A 325 35.10 6.37 16.99
CA LEU A 325 34.16 7.14 17.82
C LEU A 325 33.21 6.23 18.62
N LEU A 326 32.93 5.01 18.14
CA LEU A 326 32.08 4.03 18.83
C LEU A 326 32.88 3.03 19.68
N ALA A 327 34.20 3.19 19.79
CA ALA A 327 35.02 2.31 20.60
C ALA A 327 34.64 2.42 22.09
N GLY A 328 34.56 1.27 22.79
CA GLY A 328 34.06 1.22 24.16
C GLY A 328 34.89 2.01 25.17
N ASP A 329 36.21 2.09 24.97
CA ASP A 329 37.12 2.90 25.78
C ASP A 329 36.91 4.40 25.58
N TYR A 330 36.64 4.82 24.33
CA TYR A 330 36.29 6.19 23.99
C TYR A 330 34.94 6.62 24.60
N LEU A 331 33.91 5.78 24.45
CA LEU A 331 32.59 6.02 25.06
C LEU A 331 32.68 6.11 26.59
N ALA A 332 33.46 5.22 27.22
CA ALA A 332 33.72 5.26 28.66
C ALA A 332 34.48 6.54 29.07
N ALA A 333 35.41 7.02 28.25
CA ALA A 333 36.11 8.27 28.49
C ALA A 333 35.16 9.48 28.41
N ARG A 334 34.24 9.49 27.44
CA ARG A 334 33.20 10.53 27.33
C ARG A 334 32.21 10.49 28.50
N ALA A 335 31.76 9.31 28.92
CA ALA A 335 30.86 9.16 30.07
C ALA A 335 31.44 9.73 31.37
N ARG A 336 32.75 9.60 31.60
CA ARG A 336 33.43 10.17 32.78
C ARG A 336 33.42 11.70 32.83
N LEU A 337 33.11 12.39 31.73
CA LEU A 337 33.05 13.85 31.68
C LEU A 337 31.73 14.42 32.22
N ILE A 338 30.70 13.58 32.39
CA ILE A 338 29.37 14.00 32.87
C ILE A 338 29.40 14.11 34.40
N ASP A 339 29.15 15.32 34.90
CA ASP A 339 28.89 15.59 36.31
C ASP A 339 27.39 15.43 36.58
N PRO A 340 26.95 14.41 37.32
CA PRO A 340 25.52 14.14 37.54
C PRO A 340 24.78 15.22 38.35
N LYS A 341 25.50 16.23 38.85
CA LYS A 341 24.96 17.32 39.67
C LYS A 341 25.06 18.69 39.00
N ARG A 342 25.55 18.78 37.76
CA ARG A 342 25.76 20.08 37.10
C ARG A 342 25.77 19.96 35.58
N ALA A 343 24.98 20.80 34.92
CA ALA A 343 24.98 20.93 33.47
C ALA A 343 26.30 21.54 32.98
N GLN A 344 26.86 20.98 31.91
CA GLN A 344 28.11 21.41 31.32
C GLN A 344 27.90 21.84 29.85
N ASP A 345 28.77 22.73 29.40
CA ASP A 345 28.91 23.10 27.99
C ASP A 345 30.18 22.45 27.44
N PHE A 346 30.01 21.45 26.58
CA PHE A 346 31.10 20.69 25.97
C PHE A 346 31.61 21.32 24.66
N GLY A 347 31.02 22.44 24.23
CA GLY A 347 31.33 23.08 22.96
C GLY A 347 30.66 22.43 21.74
N ALA A 348 30.96 22.99 20.56
CA ALA A 348 30.37 22.72 19.25
C ALA A 348 28.82 22.67 19.22
N GLY A 349 28.22 23.84 18.97
CA GLY A 349 26.79 24.00 18.71
C GLY A 349 26.44 23.92 17.22
N ASN A 350 25.21 23.51 16.91
CA ASN A 350 24.67 23.60 15.55
C ASN A 350 23.18 24.00 15.55
N PRO A 351 22.80 25.16 14.99
CA PRO A 351 21.41 25.63 14.92
C PRO A 351 20.68 25.16 13.64
N VAL A 352 20.93 23.94 13.17
CA VAL A 352 20.22 23.42 11.99
C VAL A 352 18.78 23.09 12.34
N LYS A 353 17.86 23.98 11.94
CA LYS A 353 16.40 23.80 12.02
C LYS A 353 15.88 23.33 10.65
N GLY A 354 15.03 22.30 10.63
CA GLY A 354 14.46 21.75 9.39
C GLY A 354 13.40 20.68 9.63
N GLY A 355 12.44 20.58 8.70
CA GLY A 355 11.38 19.58 8.68
C GLY A 355 11.75 18.38 7.78
N THR A 356 11.32 17.18 8.14
CA THR A 356 11.68 15.94 7.44
C THR A 356 10.55 14.94 7.55
N ILE A 357 10.36 14.17 6.49
CA ILE A 357 9.66 12.89 6.28
C ILE A 357 10.18 11.60 6.94
N TYR A 358 9.49 10.91 7.84
CA TYR A 358 9.80 9.52 8.22
C TYR A 358 8.63 8.58 7.95
N LEU A 359 8.92 7.34 7.55
CA LEU A 359 7.95 6.27 7.40
C LEU A 359 8.55 4.91 7.74
N THR A 360 7.70 4.01 8.19
CA THR A 360 8.06 2.62 8.42
C THR A 360 6.96 1.67 7.97
N ALA A 361 7.36 0.51 7.46
CA ALA A 361 6.44 -0.54 7.03
C ALA A 361 6.98 -1.91 7.47
N ALA A 362 6.07 -2.82 7.82
CA ALA A 362 6.41 -4.20 8.11
C ALA A 362 5.32 -5.15 7.58
N ASP A 363 5.71 -6.36 7.21
CA ASP A 363 4.80 -7.37 6.67
C ASP A 363 4.88 -8.71 7.39
N GLU A 364 3.90 -9.57 7.11
CA GLU A 364 3.75 -10.89 7.73
C GLU A 364 4.89 -11.86 7.38
N THR A 365 5.73 -11.54 6.39
CA THR A 365 6.91 -12.36 6.05
C THR A 365 8.11 -12.05 6.92
N GLY A 366 8.01 -11.03 7.77
CA GLY A 366 9.07 -10.59 8.66
C GLY A 366 9.96 -9.50 8.10
N MET A 367 9.64 -8.96 6.92
CA MET A 367 10.36 -7.81 6.35
C MET A 367 9.97 -6.53 7.09
N MET A 368 10.94 -5.69 7.42
CA MET A 368 10.73 -4.41 8.11
C MET A 368 11.58 -3.33 7.45
N VAL A 369 11.00 -2.15 7.25
CA VAL A 369 11.64 -1.02 6.57
C VAL A 369 11.57 0.22 7.45
N SER A 370 12.72 0.85 7.67
CA SER A 370 12.89 2.17 8.29
C SER A 370 13.38 3.13 7.21
N PHE A 371 12.53 4.05 6.76
CA PHE A 371 12.79 4.89 5.60
C PHE A 371 12.54 6.36 5.90
N ILE A 372 13.43 7.22 5.41
CA ILE A 372 13.37 8.66 5.67
C ILE A 372 13.77 9.44 4.40
N GLN A 373 13.05 10.52 4.08
CA GLN A 373 13.37 11.40 2.95
C GLN A 373 13.03 12.86 3.24
N SER A 374 13.75 13.81 2.64
CA SER A 374 13.56 15.23 2.96
C SER A 374 14.09 16.19 1.91
N ASN A 375 13.46 17.37 1.85
CA ASN A 375 13.99 18.55 1.17
C ASN A 375 14.95 19.40 2.05
N TYR A 376 15.35 18.89 3.22
CA TYR A 376 16.09 19.55 4.30
C TYR A 376 15.30 20.61 5.07
N MET A 377 15.18 21.83 4.56
CA MET A 377 14.49 22.91 5.26
C MET A 377 13.10 23.15 4.67
N GLY A 378 12.15 22.32 5.07
CA GLY A 378 10.74 22.44 4.69
C GLY A 378 10.52 22.23 3.19
N PHE A 379 10.08 23.28 2.47
CA PHE A 379 10.00 23.28 1.00
C PHE A 379 11.37 23.29 0.29
N GLY A 380 12.48 23.21 1.04
CA GLY A 380 13.83 23.10 0.49
C GLY A 380 14.34 24.41 -0.10
N SER A 381 14.89 24.36 -1.29
CA SER A 381 15.47 25.54 -1.94
C SER A 381 14.45 26.64 -2.25
N GLY A 382 13.16 26.29 -2.26
CA GLY A 382 12.08 27.10 -2.83
C GLY A 382 12.00 27.03 -4.35
N VAL A 383 13.02 26.50 -5.02
CA VAL A 383 13.00 26.31 -6.47
C VAL A 383 12.04 25.19 -6.82
N VAL A 384 11.15 25.48 -7.77
CA VAL A 384 10.22 24.52 -8.34
C VAL A 384 10.30 24.57 -9.86
N LEU A 385 10.14 23.41 -10.51
CA LEU A 385 9.80 23.30 -11.93
C LEU A 385 8.28 23.06 -12.03
N PRO A 386 7.45 24.09 -12.28
CA PRO A 386 6.00 23.96 -12.20
C PRO A 386 5.43 22.91 -13.17
N ASP A 387 5.94 22.87 -14.40
CA ASP A 387 5.55 21.91 -15.44
C ASP A 387 5.77 20.44 -15.04
N TRP A 388 6.64 20.22 -14.06
CA TRP A 388 7.00 18.92 -13.50
C TRP A 388 6.60 18.78 -12.02
N GLY A 389 6.00 19.81 -11.41
CA GLY A 389 5.69 19.87 -9.98
C GLY A 389 6.87 19.50 -9.07
N LEU A 390 8.10 19.76 -9.52
CA LEU A 390 9.31 19.25 -8.89
C LEU A 390 9.92 20.33 -8.00
N SER A 391 9.69 20.22 -6.70
CA SER A 391 10.32 21.05 -5.65
C SER A 391 11.68 20.46 -5.26
N LEU A 392 12.72 21.30 -5.26
CA LEU A 392 14.10 20.91 -5.04
C LEU A 392 14.58 21.15 -3.60
N GLN A 393 15.33 20.21 -3.05
CA GLN A 393 15.94 20.35 -1.73
C GLN A 393 17.00 21.45 -1.63
N ASN A 394 17.28 21.92 -0.41
CA ASN A 394 18.40 22.84 -0.14
C ASN A 394 19.57 22.19 0.63
N ARG A 395 19.77 20.88 0.46
CA ARG A 395 20.73 20.10 1.24
C ARG A 395 22.17 20.63 1.17
N GLY A 396 22.55 21.30 0.09
CA GLY A 396 23.87 21.92 -0.09
C GLY A 396 24.21 22.97 0.98
N HIS A 397 23.20 23.59 1.60
CA HIS A 397 23.40 24.50 2.73
C HIS A 397 24.08 23.85 3.93
N ALA A 398 24.05 22.52 4.04
CA ALA A 398 24.73 21.80 5.10
C ALA A 398 26.26 21.71 4.92
N PHE A 399 26.84 22.14 3.80
CA PHE A 399 28.30 22.26 3.68
C PHE A 399 28.86 23.45 4.47
N SER A 400 30.13 23.35 4.85
CA SER A 400 30.93 24.49 5.31
C SER A 400 31.73 25.09 4.14
N LEU A 401 32.08 26.37 4.26
CA LEU A 401 33.11 27.04 3.44
C LEU A 401 34.42 27.28 4.22
N ASP A 402 34.51 26.87 5.49
CA ASP A 402 35.78 26.86 6.24
C ASP A 402 36.65 25.70 5.74
N ALA A 403 37.82 26.03 5.20
CA ALA A 403 38.79 25.06 4.68
C ALA A 403 39.27 24.04 5.73
N ARG A 404 39.12 24.33 7.03
CA ARG A 404 39.46 23.42 8.12
C ARG A 404 38.34 22.44 8.46
N SER A 405 37.13 22.64 7.94
CA SER A 405 36.02 21.75 8.21
C SER A 405 36.16 20.46 7.40
N PRO A 406 36.01 19.27 8.00
CA PRO A 406 35.93 18.01 7.22
C PRO A 406 34.71 18.01 6.30
N ASN A 407 33.72 18.86 6.56
CA ASN A 407 32.52 19.04 5.75
C ASN A 407 32.60 20.29 4.84
N VAL A 408 33.81 20.73 4.48
CA VAL A 408 34.00 21.76 3.44
C VAL A 408 33.42 21.28 2.10
N VAL A 409 32.78 22.19 1.35
CA VAL A 409 32.22 21.89 0.02
C VAL A 409 33.32 21.48 -0.96
N ALA A 410 33.03 20.46 -1.78
CA ALA A 410 33.92 20.00 -2.84
C ALA A 410 33.13 19.35 -4.00
N PRO A 411 33.68 19.33 -5.22
CA PRO A 411 33.07 18.69 -6.39
C PRO A 411 32.66 17.24 -6.12
N GLY A 412 31.39 16.89 -6.37
CA GLY A 412 30.91 15.52 -6.23
C GLY A 412 30.85 14.96 -4.79
N LYS A 413 31.17 15.76 -3.77
CA LYS A 413 31.11 15.38 -2.36
C LYS A 413 29.65 15.35 -1.85
N ARG A 414 29.31 14.51 -0.88
CA ARG A 414 28.02 14.60 -0.18
C ARG A 414 28.12 15.54 1.02
N PRO A 415 27.14 16.42 1.25
CA PRO A 415 27.09 17.27 2.45
C PRO A 415 26.78 16.46 3.69
N PHE A 416 27.17 16.96 4.87
CA PHE A 416 26.64 16.48 6.14
C PHE A 416 25.11 16.35 6.09
N HIS A 417 24.59 15.25 6.64
CA HIS A 417 23.20 14.89 6.47
C HIS A 417 22.46 14.71 7.80
N THR A 418 21.28 15.33 7.89
CA THR A 418 20.48 15.30 9.12
C THR A 418 19.49 14.13 9.19
N ILE A 419 19.04 13.59 8.06
CA ILE A 419 18.00 12.55 8.09
C ILE A 419 18.60 11.19 8.45
N ILE A 420 17.98 10.51 9.43
CA ILE A 420 18.46 9.25 9.99
C ILE A 420 17.29 8.27 10.17
N PRO A 421 17.29 7.12 9.49
CA PRO A 421 16.41 6.01 9.83
C PRO A 421 17.09 5.10 10.87
N ALA A 422 16.37 4.71 11.92
CA ALA A 422 16.90 3.79 12.94
C ALA A 422 16.29 2.40 12.84
N PHE A 423 17.05 1.41 13.31
CA PHE A 423 16.61 0.03 13.42
C PHE A 423 17.17 -0.59 14.70
N LEU A 424 16.39 -1.42 15.38
CA LEU A 424 16.81 -2.16 16.57
C LEU A 424 16.82 -3.65 16.26
N SER A 425 17.89 -4.34 16.65
CA SER A 425 17.94 -5.80 16.73
C SER A 425 18.22 -6.23 18.17
N ASP A 426 17.99 -7.50 18.49
CA ASP A 426 18.60 -8.06 19.70
C ASP A 426 20.09 -8.36 19.49
N ALA A 427 20.75 -8.81 20.56
CA ALA A 427 22.16 -9.16 20.58
C ALA A 427 22.52 -10.30 19.59
N ASP A 428 21.57 -11.16 19.24
CA ASP A 428 21.76 -12.24 18.27
C ASP A 428 21.52 -11.79 16.83
N GLY A 429 21.11 -10.53 16.63
CA GLY A 429 20.88 -9.91 15.32
C GLY A 429 19.46 -10.07 14.78
N ALA A 430 18.52 -10.62 15.55
CA ALA A 430 17.13 -10.72 15.12
C ALA A 430 16.43 -9.35 15.21
N PRO A 431 15.58 -8.99 14.24
CA PRO A 431 14.99 -7.66 14.18
C PRO A 431 13.97 -7.44 15.30
N ARG A 432 13.96 -6.24 15.87
CA ARG A 432 13.06 -5.86 16.97
C ARG A 432 12.17 -4.67 16.62
N MET A 433 12.76 -3.63 16.03
CA MET A 433 12.02 -2.39 15.81
C MET A 433 12.55 -1.64 14.60
N SER A 434 11.65 -1.17 13.73
CA SER A 434 11.94 -0.13 12.74
C SER A 434 11.31 1.16 13.21
N PHE A 435 12.12 2.21 13.33
CA PHE A 435 11.66 3.46 13.92
C PHE A 435 12.45 4.69 13.49
N GLY A 436 11.87 5.84 13.72
CA GLY A 436 12.52 7.12 13.54
C GLY A 436 11.69 8.25 14.12
N VAL A 437 12.37 9.32 14.49
CA VAL A 437 11.75 10.55 15.00
C VAL A 437 12.19 11.70 14.11
N MET A 438 11.27 12.30 13.37
CA MET A 438 11.54 13.39 12.40
C MET A 438 12.05 14.67 13.09
N GLY A 439 12.72 15.58 12.37
CA GLY A 439 12.99 16.94 12.86
C GLY A 439 14.47 17.37 12.93
N ALA A 440 15.22 17.28 11.82
CA ALA A 440 16.62 17.76 11.74
C ALA A 440 17.51 17.30 12.93
N ASN A 441 18.08 18.22 13.72
CA ASN A 441 18.92 17.85 14.87
C ASN A 441 18.11 17.27 16.06
N MET A 442 16.78 17.27 16.04
CA MET A 442 15.96 16.52 17.01
C MET A 442 16.05 15.01 16.77
N GLN A 443 16.37 14.54 15.57
CA GLN A 443 16.28 13.12 15.24
C GLN A 443 17.15 12.23 16.15
N PRO A 444 18.46 12.51 16.38
CA PRO A 444 19.27 11.69 17.29
C PRO A 444 18.78 11.75 18.74
N GLN A 445 18.24 12.90 19.15
CA GLN A 445 17.70 13.15 20.48
C GLN A 445 16.42 12.36 20.71
N GLY A 446 15.53 12.36 19.72
CA GLY A 446 14.32 11.56 19.70
C GLY A 446 14.64 10.07 19.66
N HIS A 447 15.65 9.65 18.88
CA HIS A 447 16.07 8.25 18.83
C HIS A 447 16.56 7.77 20.21
N LEU A 448 17.40 8.55 20.90
CA LEU A 448 17.83 8.24 22.26
C LEU A 448 16.65 8.21 23.24
N GLN A 449 15.82 9.26 23.25
CA GLN A 449 14.66 9.36 24.16
C GLN A 449 13.70 8.18 23.98
N THR A 450 13.40 7.79 22.73
CA THR A 450 12.56 6.63 22.43
C THR A 450 13.22 5.32 22.86
N LEU A 451 14.52 5.15 22.58
CA LEU A 451 15.26 3.95 22.97
C LEU A 451 15.25 3.74 24.49
N VAL A 452 15.59 4.78 25.26
CA VAL A 452 15.60 4.72 26.74
C VAL A 452 14.20 4.40 27.27
N ARG A 453 13.16 5.04 26.74
CA ARG A 453 11.77 4.80 27.17
C ARG A 453 11.30 3.37 26.96
N MET A 454 11.61 2.81 25.81
CA MET A 454 11.15 1.45 25.47
C MET A 454 12.03 0.37 26.11
N VAL A 455 13.34 0.59 26.19
CA VAL A 455 14.29 -0.44 26.62
C VAL A 455 14.59 -0.38 28.12
N ASP A 456 14.83 0.80 28.72
CA ASP A 456 15.08 0.90 30.17
C ASP A 456 13.78 0.98 30.97
N TYR A 457 12.75 1.69 30.47
CA TYR A 457 11.49 1.90 31.20
C TYR A 457 10.34 0.99 30.75
N GLY A 458 10.52 0.19 29.69
CA GLY A 458 9.50 -0.77 29.24
C GLY A 458 8.19 -0.15 28.75
N GLN A 459 8.20 1.13 28.33
CA GLN A 459 7.01 1.78 27.78
C GLN A 459 6.63 1.17 26.43
N ASP A 460 5.32 1.04 26.18
CA ASP A 460 4.83 0.61 24.86
C ASP A 460 5.15 1.67 23.78
N PRO A 461 5.14 1.29 22.48
CA PRO A 461 5.52 2.22 21.42
C PRO A 461 4.70 3.50 21.38
N GLN A 462 3.39 3.46 21.64
CA GLN A 462 2.55 4.65 21.56
C GLN A 462 2.77 5.56 22.78
N ALA A 463 2.91 4.98 23.98
CA ALA A 463 3.30 5.75 25.16
C ALA A 463 4.67 6.43 25.00
N ALA A 464 5.67 5.70 24.48
CA ALA A 464 6.99 6.28 24.19
C ALA A 464 6.93 7.36 23.09
N CYS A 465 5.98 7.27 22.15
CA CYS A 465 5.75 8.27 21.12
C CYS A 465 5.09 9.54 21.67
N ASP A 466 4.07 9.37 22.51
CA ASP A 466 3.28 10.45 23.07
C ASP A 466 4.05 11.25 24.13
N ALA A 467 5.01 10.60 24.79
CA ALA A 467 5.76 11.16 25.90
C ALA A 467 6.36 12.56 25.59
N PRO A 468 6.39 13.48 26.57
CA PRO A 468 7.01 14.79 26.41
C PRO A 468 8.50 14.67 26.09
N ARG A 469 8.95 15.50 25.15
CA ARG A 469 10.33 15.51 24.66
C ARG A 469 11.07 16.77 25.10
N TRP A 470 12.38 16.63 25.19
CA TRP A 470 13.32 17.73 25.27
C TRP A 470 14.17 17.80 23.99
N ARG A 471 14.71 18.97 23.72
CA ARG A 471 15.66 19.22 22.64
C ARG A 471 16.77 20.15 23.11
N TYR A 472 18.00 19.67 23.01
CA TYR A 472 19.19 20.49 23.09
C TYR A 472 19.39 21.28 21.80
N ASN A 473 19.64 22.59 21.96
CA ASN A 473 19.92 23.53 20.87
C ASN A 473 21.42 23.84 20.79
N ALA A 474 21.95 24.55 21.79
CA ALA A 474 23.36 24.94 21.87
C ALA A 474 23.76 25.29 23.31
N GLY A 475 25.01 25.01 23.68
CA GLY A 475 25.58 25.30 25.00
C GLY A 475 24.79 24.64 26.13
N LEU A 476 23.99 25.43 26.84
CA LEU A 476 23.13 24.98 27.94
C LEU A 476 21.63 25.08 27.64
N GLU A 477 21.26 25.50 26.43
CA GLU A 477 19.87 25.75 26.04
C GLU A 477 19.13 24.44 25.72
N ILE A 478 18.03 24.21 26.45
CA ILE A 478 17.15 23.06 26.32
C ILE A 478 15.71 23.53 26.16
N ASN A 479 15.08 23.14 25.07
CA ASN A 479 13.66 23.35 24.85
C ASN A 479 12.90 22.11 25.31
N VAL A 480 11.73 22.32 25.92
CA VAL A 480 10.86 21.24 26.40
C VAL A 480 9.42 21.48 25.99
N GLU A 481 8.69 20.38 25.81
CA GLU A 481 7.26 20.44 25.55
C GLU A 481 6.48 20.89 26.79
N ALA A 482 5.38 21.59 26.56
CA ALA A 482 4.48 22.05 27.62
C ALA A 482 3.88 20.92 28.48
N GLY A 483 3.89 19.68 27.97
CA GLY A 483 3.44 18.50 28.71
C GLY A 483 4.48 17.93 29.69
N MET A 484 5.71 18.43 29.71
CA MET A 484 6.74 17.97 30.64
C MET A 484 6.42 18.43 32.07
N ASP A 485 6.67 17.58 33.06
CA ASP A 485 6.44 17.91 34.48
C ASP A 485 7.21 19.19 34.87
N PRO A 486 6.50 20.25 35.32
CA PRO A 486 7.15 21.47 35.77
C PRO A 486 8.21 21.25 36.86
N ALA A 487 8.07 20.24 37.72
CA ALA A 487 9.06 19.91 38.74
C ALA A 487 10.37 19.39 38.10
N THR A 488 10.27 18.58 37.04
CA THR A 488 11.44 18.14 36.27
C THR A 488 12.09 19.31 35.56
N VAL A 489 11.32 20.22 34.97
CA VAL A 489 11.85 21.43 34.31
C VAL A 489 12.61 22.31 35.31
N GLN A 490 12.03 22.57 36.49
CA GLN A 490 12.67 23.35 37.55
C GLN A 490 13.93 22.66 38.08
N GLY A 491 13.89 21.35 38.27
CA GLY A 491 15.06 20.58 38.71
C GLY A 491 16.20 20.61 37.70
N LEU A 492 15.91 20.48 36.40
CA LEU A 492 16.91 20.63 35.34
C LEU A 492 17.50 22.04 35.29
N ALA A 493 16.67 23.07 35.49
CA ALA A 493 17.14 24.44 35.61
C ALA A 493 18.06 24.64 36.81
N ALA A 494 17.74 24.02 37.95
CA ALA A 494 18.57 24.07 39.16
C ALA A 494 19.94 23.39 38.99
N LEU A 495 20.06 22.40 38.08
CA LEU A 495 21.34 21.81 37.68
C LEU A 495 22.14 22.71 36.72
N GLY A 496 21.56 23.80 36.21
CA GLY A 496 22.21 24.79 35.36
C GLY A 496 21.80 24.75 33.87
N HIS A 497 20.85 23.90 33.48
CA HIS A 497 20.29 23.94 32.13
C HIS A 497 19.46 25.22 31.93
N ARG A 498 19.52 25.82 30.74
CA ARG A 498 18.69 26.98 30.37
C ARG A 498 17.43 26.47 29.69
N MET A 499 16.37 26.32 30.48
CA MET A 499 15.12 25.70 30.06
C MET A 499 14.19 26.72 29.39
N GLU A 500 13.66 26.38 28.21
CA GLU A 500 12.56 27.11 27.57
C GLU A 500 11.39 26.16 27.27
N VAL A 501 10.18 26.52 27.72
CA VAL A 501 8.97 25.76 27.38
C VAL A 501 8.37 26.38 26.12
N ILE A 502 8.34 25.61 25.02
CA ILE A 502 7.84 26.10 23.73
C ILE A 502 6.59 25.33 23.29
N GLN A 503 5.70 26.01 22.58
CA GLN A 503 4.48 25.45 21.99
C GLN A 503 4.58 25.41 20.45
N ASP A 504 5.63 24.78 19.90
CA ASP A 504 5.65 24.34 18.50
C ASP A 504 5.84 22.82 18.44
N SER A 505 4.73 22.09 18.46
CA SER A 505 4.73 20.63 18.39
C SER A 505 5.22 20.10 17.03
N TYR A 506 5.41 20.95 16.02
CA TYR A 506 5.71 20.49 14.69
C TYR A 506 7.21 20.33 14.42
N GLN A 507 8.00 21.41 14.29
CA GLN A 507 9.41 21.26 13.89
C GLN A 507 10.35 20.94 15.05
N ASP A 508 10.01 21.37 16.26
CA ASP A 508 11.02 21.43 17.32
C ASP A 508 11.14 20.13 18.13
N PHE A 509 10.07 19.36 18.31
CA PHE A 509 10.10 18.08 19.05
C PHE A 509 9.89 16.84 18.17
N GLY A 510 9.83 17.05 16.86
CA GLY A 510 9.78 15.96 15.91
C GLY A 510 8.47 15.18 15.89
N ALA A 511 8.47 14.10 15.11
CA ALA A 511 7.34 13.17 15.00
C ALA A 511 7.83 11.74 14.84
N GLY A 512 7.47 10.85 15.76
CA GLY A 512 7.83 9.44 15.78
C GLY A 512 6.90 8.53 14.97
N GLN A 513 7.44 7.54 14.26
CA GLN A 513 6.65 6.42 13.71
C GLN A 513 7.37 5.12 14.01
N PHE A 514 6.70 4.20 14.69
CA PHE A 514 7.35 3.05 15.32
C PHE A 514 6.62 1.77 14.93
N ILE A 515 7.37 0.72 14.60
CA ILE A 515 6.86 -0.65 14.47
C ILE A 515 7.78 -1.58 15.26
N TRP A 516 7.24 -2.21 16.30
CA TRP A 516 7.91 -3.18 17.15
C TRP A 516 7.38 -4.58 16.88
N ARG A 517 8.29 -5.55 16.74
CA ARG A 517 7.99 -6.97 16.48
C ARG A 517 7.71 -7.71 17.78
N LEU A 518 6.54 -8.35 17.87
CA LEU A 518 6.07 -9.03 19.09
C LEU A 518 6.65 -10.44 19.24
N GLY A 519 6.95 -11.11 18.13
CA GLY A 519 7.36 -12.51 18.11
C GLY A 519 7.60 -13.01 16.68
N ASP A 520 6.97 -14.11 16.29
CA ASP A 520 6.86 -14.53 14.90
C ASP A 520 5.91 -13.56 14.14
N PRO A 521 6.39 -12.84 13.12
CA PRO A 521 5.60 -11.91 12.31
C PRO A 521 4.34 -12.53 11.70
N ALA A 522 4.41 -13.82 11.37
CA ALA A 522 3.31 -14.55 10.77
C ALA A 522 2.25 -14.97 11.81
N VAL A 523 2.59 -14.98 13.11
CA VAL A 523 1.71 -15.41 14.20
C VAL A 523 1.28 -14.20 15.05
N GLU A 524 2.22 -13.61 15.80
CA GLU A 524 1.97 -12.48 16.70
C GLU A 524 1.97 -11.12 15.98
N GLY A 525 2.77 -10.97 14.91
CA GLY A 525 2.85 -9.72 14.15
C GLY A 525 3.57 -8.60 14.90
N TYR A 526 3.01 -7.40 14.83
CA TYR A 526 3.64 -6.16 15.27
C TYR A 526 2.72 -5.28 16.09
N VAL A 527 3.32 -4.43 16.92
CA VAL A 527 2.69 -3.28 17.56
C VAL A 527 3.29 -2.00 17.03
N ALA A 528 2.47 -1.02 16.70
CA ALA A 528 2.88 0.19 16.00
C ALA A 528 2.26 1.46 16.58
N ALA A 529 2.98 2.56 16.38
CA ALA A 529 2.60 3.87 16.86
C ALA A 529 2.81 4.94 15.78
N SER A 530 2.02 6.01 15.90
CA SER A 530 2.14 7.20 15.06
C SER A 530 1.92 8.44 15.90
N ASP A 531 2.84 9.40 15.75
CA ASP A 531 2.88 10.59 16.59
C ASP A 531 1.64 11.49 16.42
N PRO A 532 0.92 11.84 17.51
CA PRO A 532 -0.22 12.74 17.45
C PRO A 532 0.14 14.19 17.10
N ARG A 533 1.44 14.56 17.11
CA ARG A 533 1.94 15.88 16.67
C ARG A 533 1.89 16.08 15.15
N ARG A 534 1.40 15.09 14.40
CA ARG A 534 1.18 15.13 12.95
C ARG A 534 -0.24 14.69 12.63
N ASP A 535 -0.67 14.99 11.40
CA ASP A 535 -1.91 14.44 10.84
C ASP A 535 -1.86 12.90 10.68
N GLY A 536 -0.68 12.30 10.88
CA GLY A 536 -0.32 10.92 10.58
C GLY A 536 -1.10 9.82 11.30
N GLN A 537 -0.86 8.60 10.81
CA GLN A 537 -1.55 7.41 11.26
C GLN A 537 -0.69 6.15 11.06
N ALA A 538 -0.76 5.25 12.05
CA ALA A 538 -0.40 3.84 11.86
C ALA A 538 -1.64 3.12 11.35
N VAL A 539 -1.52 2.41 10.24
CA VAL A 539 -2.62 1.68 9.60
C VAL A 539 -2.29 0.19 9.52
N ALA A 540 -3.31 -0.63 9.75
CA ALA A 540 -3.24 -2.07 9.66
C ALA A 540 -4.06 -2.56 8.48
N GLY A 541 -3.64 -3.68 7.91
CA GLY A 541 -4.48 -4.46 7.00
C GLY A 541 -4.25 -5.93 7.19
N SER A 542 -5.31 -6.71 7.00
CA SER A 542 -5.15 -8.10 6.63
C SER A 542 -4.85 -8.14 5.14
N VAL A 543 -3.71 -8.71 4.75
CA VAL A 543 -3.65 -9.29 3.40
C VAL A 543 -4.77 -10.34 3.41
N ALA A 544 -5.69 -10.29 2.46
CA ALA A 544 -6.60 -11.41 2.26
C ALA A 544 -5.69 -12.60 1.95
N THR A 545 -5.37 -13.39 2.98
CA THR A 545 -4.63 -14.62 2.82
C THR A 545 -5.45 -15.45 1.85
N ALA A 546 -5.02 -15.48 0.58
CA ALA A 546 -5.03 -16.72 -0.15
C ALA A 546 -4.37 -17.71 0.82
N VAL A 547 -5.20 -18.51 1.49
CA VAL A 547 -4.76 -19.54 2.44
C VAL A 547 -3.59 -20.25 1.76
N ARG A 548 -2.38 -19.98 2.26
CA ARG A 548 -1.18 -20.70 1.84
C ARG A 548 -1.40 -22.13 2.29
N GLY A 549 -1.94 -22.94 1.40
CA GLY A 549 -1.90 -24.38 1.50
C GLY A 549 -0.45 -24.79 1.66
N ALA A 550 -0.21 -25.64 2.65
CA ALA A 550 1.06 -26.25 2.95
C ALA A 550 1.78 -26.76 1.69
N ALA A 551 3.11 -26.60 1.69
CA ALA A 551 4.10 -27.29 0.87
C ALA A 551 3.79 -27.45 -0.63
N ARG A 552 4.50 -26.68 -1.47
CA ARG A 552 4.78 -27.10 -2.85
C ARG A 552 5.53 -28.44 -2.79
N PRO A 553 5.03 -29.54 -3.37
CA PRO A 553 5.93 -30.61 -3.79
C PRO A 553 6.75 -30.07 -4.97
N ALA A 554 8.04 -30.33 -4.94
CA ALA A 554 8.96 -30.01 -6.01
C ALA A 554 8.42 -30.52 -7.35
N LEU A 555 8.31 -29.64 -8.35
CA LEU A 555 8.18 -30.05 -9.74
C LEU A 555 9.53 -30.58 -10.21
N GLY A 556 9.75 -31.87 -9.95
CA GLY A 556 10.71 -32.67 -10.69
C GLY A 556 10.24 -32.85 -12.13
N ARG A 557 11.19 -32.73 -13.06
CA ARG A 557 11.06 -33.16 -14.46
C ARG A 557 10.62 -34.64 -14.51
N ALA A 558 9.45 -34.90 -15.06
CA ALA A 558 9.03 -36.16 -15.71
C ALA A 558 7.85 -35.77 -16.61
N GLY A 559 7.91 -35.98 -17.93
CA GLY A 559 7.80 -37.30 -18.53
C GLY A 559 6.37 -37.45 -19.04
N ALA A 560 6.22 -37.70 -20.34
CA ALA A 560 4.94 -37.81 -21.03
C ALA A 560 3.98 -38.81 -20.36
N GLY A 561 2.69 -38.46 -20.33
CA GLY A 561 1.58 -39.38 -20.09
C GLY A 561 1.27 -39.68 -18.62
N ASP A 562 0.39 -38.89 -17.99
CA ASP A 562 -0.44 -39.41 -16.90
C ASP A 562 -1.79 -38.67 -16.83
N GLY A 563 -2.88 -39.43 -16.89
CA GLY A 563 -4.26 -38.96 -17.01
C GLY A 563 -4.83 -38.46 -15.68
N ARG A 564 -4.57 -37.19 -15.34
CA ARG A 564 -5.12 -36.54 -14.13
C ARG A 564 -5.85 -35.20 -14.38
N CYS A 565 -6.46 -35.04 -15.55
CA CYS A 565 -7.26 -33.87 -15.91
C CYS A 565 -8.74 -33.92 -15.43
N ASP A 566 -9.10 -34.78 -14.49
CA ASP A 566 -10.50 -35.07 -14.14
C ASP A 566 -10.96 -34.50 -12.78
N ARG A 567 -10.60 -33.25 -12.49
CA ARG A 567 -11.38 -32.43 -11.54
C ARG A 567 -12.29 -31.53 -12.36
N LEU A 568 -13.52 -31.98 -12.58
CA LEU A 568 -14.62 -31.28 -13.26
C LEU A 568 -14.74 -29.80 -12.82
N LEU A 569 -14.02 -28.90 -13.47
CA LEU A 569 -14.13 -27.46 -13.31
C LEU A 569 -15.51 -27.01 -13.78
N ARG A 570 -16.24 -26.29 -12.92
CA ARG A 570 -17.61 -25.84 -13.20
C ARG A 570 -17.67 -24.33 -13.44
N GLN A 571 -18.69 -23.93 -14.20
CA GLN A 571 -18.92 -22.59 -14.70
C GLN A 571 -18.72 -21.46 -13.67
N GLY A 572 -19.31 -21.56 -12.47
CA GLY A 572 -19.20 -20.51 -11.44
C GLY A 572 -17.78 -20.31 -10.91
N ILE A 573 -16.97 -21.37 -10.87
CA ILE A 573 -15.57 -21.30 -10.42
C ILE A 573 -14.71 -20.67 -11.49
N VAL A 574 -14.89 -21.08 -12.75
CA VAL A 574 -14.18 -20.48 -13.88
C VAL A 574 -14.54 -19.00 -14.01
N ALA A 575 -15.80 -18.62 -13.80
CA ALA A 575 -16.23 -17.22 -13.78
C ALA A 575 -15.53 -16.40 -12.68
N LYS A 576 -15.51 -16.89 -11.43
CA LYS A 576 -14.80 -16.24 -10.32
C LYS A 576 -13.29 -16.15 -10.57
N LEU A 577 -12.67 -17.17 -11.17
CA LEU A 577 -11.26 -17.13 -11.57
C LEU A 577 -11.00 -16.07 -12.66
N LEU A 578 -11.90 -15.93 -13.64
CA LEU A 578 -11.82 -14.87 -14.65
C LEU A 578 -11.98 -13.48 -14.04
N TYR A 579 -12.85 -13.31 -13.03
CA TYR A 579 -12.97 -12.04 -12.30
C TYR A 579 -11.70 -11.68 -11.52
N ARG A 580 -10.92 -12.66 -11.06
CA ARG A 580 -9.59 -12.42 -10.47
C ARG A 580 -8.57 -11.85 -11.46
N HIS A 581 -8.84 -11.93 -12.76
CA HIS A 581 -8.02 -11.31 -13.81
C HIS A 581 -8.58 -9.94 -14.25
N GLY A 582 -9.53 -9.37 -13.48
CA GLY A 582 -10.09 -8.03 -13.73
C GLY A 582 -11.20 -7.99 -14.78
N LEU A 583 -11.68 -9.14 -15.27
CA LEU A 583 -12.79 -9.18 -16.21
C LEU A 583 -14.12 -8.95 -15.48
N ASP A 584 -15.07 -8.25 -16.13
CA ASP A 584 -16.44 -8.11 -15.64
C ASP A 584 -17.39 -9.16 -16.26
N ALA A 585 -18.63 -9.24 -15.77
CA ALA A 585 -19.62 -10.21 -16.25
C ALA A 585 -19.86 -10.14 -17.75
N VAL A 586 -19.90 -8.93 -18.32
CA VAL A 586 -20.12 -8.69 -19.76
C VAL A 586 -18.94 -9.21 -20.58
N THR A 587 -17.70 -8.95 -20.15
CA THR A 587 -16.49 -9.41 -20.85
C THR A 587 -16.31 -10.91 -20.75
N VAL A 588 -16.57 -11.51 -19.58
CA VAL A 588 -16.52 -12.97 -19.42
C VAL A 588 -17.56 -13.65 -20.31
N LEU A 589 -18.79 -13.13 -20.36
CA LEU A 589 -19.85 -13.67 -21.19
C LEU A 589 -19.56 -13.50 -22.69
N PHE A 590 -18.93 -12.38 -23.08
CA PHE A 590 -18.47 -12.14 -24.44
C PHE A 590 -17.50 -13.23 -24.90
N PHE A 591 -16.39 -13.46 -24.19
CA PHE A 591 -15.41 -14.48 -24.60
C PHE A 591 -15.99 -15.89 -24.56
N ARG A 592 -16.81 -16.19 -23.55
CA ARG A 592 -17.53 -17.48 -23.46
C ARG A 592 -18.37 -17.74 -24.72
N MET A 593 -19.14 -16.75 -25.17
CA MET A 593 -20.03 -16.90 -26.32
C MET A 593 -19.29 -16.79 -27.65
N LEU A 594 -18.25 -15.97 -27.74
CA LEU A 594 -17.40 -15.84 -28.92
C LEU A 594 -16.73 -17.18 -29.26
N PHE A 595 -16.16 -17.86 -28.26
CA PHE A 595 -15.53 -19.16 -28.47
C PHE A 595 -16.53 -20.31 -28.65
N ALA A 596 -17.75 -20.20 -28.10
CA ALA A 596 -18.78 -21.23 -28.27
C ALA A 596 -19.53 -21.13 -29.61
N LEU A 597 -19.63 -19.92 -30.20
CA LEU A 597 -20.42 -19.66 -31.41
C LEU A 597 -20.06 -20.57 -32.60
N PRO A 598 -18.78 -20.80 -32.97
CA PRO A 598 -18.43 -21.68 -34.09
C PRO A 598 -18.94 -23.12 -33.89
N LEU A 599 -18.90 -23.62 -32.65
CA LEU A 599 -19.36 -24.96 -32.31
C LEU A 599 -20.88 -25.08 -32.42
N PHE A 600 -21.62 -24.10 -31.92
CA PHE A 600 -23.09 -24.10 -32.04
C PHE A 600 -23.57 -23.91 -33.48
N LEU A 601 -22.87 -23.10 -34.30
CA LEU A 601 -23.15 -22.97 -35.73
C LEU A 601 -22.90 -24.29 -36.47
N ALA A 602 -21.79 -24.97 -36.18
CA ALA A 602 -21.49 -26.28 -36.76
C ALA A 602 -22.56 -27.33 -36.38
N MET A 603 -23.00 -27.35 -35.11
CA MET A 603 -24.08 -28.22 -34.65
C MET A 603 -25.41 -27.90 -35.33
N ALA A 604 -25.79 -26.62 -35.42
CA ALA A 604 -27.02 -26.19 -36.06
C ALA A 604 -27.05 -26.57 -37.54
N TRP A 605 -25.93 -26.39 -38.23
CA TRP A 605 -25.76 -26.75 -39.63
C TRP A 605 -25.83 -28.26 -39.84
N TRP A 606 -25.07 -29.04 -39.05
CA TRP A 606 -25.03 -30.50 -39.16
C TRP A 606 -26.39 -31.12 -38.86
N ALA A 607 -27.06 -30.70 -37.78
CA ALA A 607 -28.35 -31.23 -37.37
C ALA A 607 -29.52 -30.74 -38.24
N SER A 608 -29.33 -29.69 -39.05
CA SER A 608 -30.34 -29.19 -40.00
C SER A 608 -30.22 -29.80 -41.40
N ARG A 609 -29.15 -30.54 -41.71
CA ARG A 609 -29.01 -31.26 -42.99
C ARG A 609 -30.11 -32.30 -43.14
N GLY A 610 -30.85 -32.23 -44.24
CA GLY A 610 -31.91 -33.19 -44.57
C GLY A 610 -33.20 -33.07 -43.74
N ARG A 611 -33.37 -32.00 -42.94
CA ARG A 611 -34.61 -31.74 -42.17
C ARG A 611 -35.44 -30.61 -42.79
N PRO A 612 -36.78 -30.62 -42.64
CA PRO A 612 -37.64 -29.57 -43.18
C PRO A 612 -37.33 -28.19 -42.57
N PRO A 613 -37.55 -27.09 -43.32
CA PRO A 613 -37.32 -25.74 -42.83
C PRO A 613 -38.25 -25.42 -41.65
N LEU A 614 -37.77 -24.60 -40.72
CA LEU A 614 -38.53 -24.21 -39.52
C LEU A 614 -39.76 -23.39 -39.90
N THR A 615 -40.90 -23.74 -39.30
CA THR A 615 -42.14 -22.95 -39.42
C THR A 615 -41.96 -21.58 -38.74
N ALA A 616 -42.82 -20.61 -39.07
CA ALA A 616 -42.78 -19.29 -38.42
C ALA A 616 -43.03 -19.37 -36.90
N HIS A 617 -43.79 -20.36 -36.44
CA HIS A 617 -43.96 -20.63 -35.02
C HIS A 617 -42.67 -21.15 -34.39
N ASP A 618 -42.02 -22.14 -35.01
CA ASP A 618 -40.77 -22.72 -34.48
C ASP A 618 -39.64 -21.69 -34.42
N ARG A 619 -39.52 -20.80 -35.42
CA ARG A 619 -38.53 -19.71 -35.38
C ARG A 619 -38.74 -18.77 -34.20
N ARG A 620 -39.99 -18.39 -33.92
CA ARG A 620 -40.31 -17.53 -32.76
C ARG A 620 -40.00 -18.21 -31.44
N MET A 621 -40.31 -19.51 -31.33
CA MET A 621 -40.03 -20.27 -30.12
C MET A 621 -38.53 -20.51 -29.92
N VAL A 622 -37.77 -20.79 -30.97
CA VAL A 622 -36.31 -20.89 -30.93
C VAL A 622 -35.67 -19.57 -30.51
N LEU A 623 -36.15 -18.45 -31.06
CA LEU A 623 -35.69 -17.12 -30.65
C LEU A 623 -35.99 -16.86 -29.17
N LEU A 624 -37.21 -17.14 -28.74
CA LEU A 624 -37.63 -16.98 -27.34
C LEU A 624 -36.77 -17.82 -26.40
N LEU A 625 -36.53 -19.09 -26.72
CA LEU A 625 -35.68 -20.00 -25.94
C LEU A 625 -34.22 -19.53 -25.87
N GLY A 626 -33.69 -18.98 -26.97
CA GLY A 626 -32.34 -18.38 -26.99
C GLY A 626 -32.25 -17.15 -26.09
N VAL A 627 -33.26 -16.29 -26.13
CA VAL A 627 -33.32 -15.06 -25.30
C VAL A 627 -33.49 -15.38 -23.82
N THR A 628 -34.45 -16.23 -23.45
CA THR A 628 -34.77 -16.48 -22.03
C THR A 628 -33.74 -17.41 -21.39
N GLY A 629 -33.47 -18.57 -22.00
CA GLY A 629 -32.61 -19.59 -21.40
C GLY A 629 -31.14 -19.25 -21.44
N TYR A 630 -30.60 -18.95 -22.63
CA TYR A 630 -29.16 -18.88 -22.81
C TYR A 630 -28.59 -17.47 -22.67
N TYR A 631 -29.31 -16.45 -23.14
CA TYR A 631 -28.87 -15.06 -22.98
C TYR A 631 -29.22 -14.51 -21.59
N LEU A 632 -30.52 -14.38 -21.29
CA LEU A 632 -30.99 -13.71 -20.07
C LEU A 632 -30.59 -14.45 -18.80
N ALA A 633 -30.80 -15.78 -18.74
CA ALA A 633 -30.40 -16.53 -17.57
C ALA A 633 -28.87 -16.47 -17.34
N SER A 634 -28.05 -16.68 -18.39
CA SER A 634 -26.59 -16.59 -18.24
C SER A 634 -26.12 -15.19 -17.87
N PHE A 635 -26.72 -14.15 -18.42
CA PHE A 635 -26.34 -12.77 -18.10
C PHE A 635 -26.64 -12.43 -16.63
N LEU A 636 -27.85 -12.75 -16.17
CA LEU A 636 -28.25 -12.53 -14.78
C LEU A 636 -27.43 -13.36 -13.78
N ASP A 637 -27.06 -14.58 -14.15
CA ASP A 637 -26.23 -15.48 -13.34
C ASP A 637 -24.82 -14.90 -13.14
N PHE A 638 -24.15 -14.50 -14.24
CA PHE A 638 -22.80 -13.91 -14.16
C PHE A 638 -22.83 -12.54 -13.49
N LEU A 639 -23.85 -11.73 -13.75
CA LEU A 639 -24.00 -10.44 -13.08
C LEU A 639 -24.19 -10.63 -11.57
N GLY A 640 -25.03 -11.58 -11.16
CA GLY A 640 -25.22 -11.93 -9.75
C GLY A 640 -23.93 -12.44 -9.09
N LEU A 641 -23.15 -13.27 -9.78
CA LEU A 641 -21.85 -13.79 -9.32
C LEU A 641 -20.80 -12.69 -9.07
N GLN A 642 -20.99 -11.46 -9.52
CA GLN A 642 -20.10 -10.36 -9.12
C GLN A 642 -20.35 -9.94 -7.66
N TYR A 643 -21.56 -10.13 -7.17
CA TYR A 643 -22.01 -9.62 -5.87
C TYR A 643 -22.12 -10.71 -4.78
N ILE A 644 -22.30 -11.98 -5.14
CA ILE A 644 -22.43 -13.09 -4.18
C ILE A 644 -21.36 -14.18 -4.34
N SER A 645 -21.20 -15.02 -3.32
CA SER A 645 -20.32 -16.20 -3.36
C SER A 645 -20.81 -17.22 -4.41
N ALA A 646 -19.90 -18.04 -4.94
CA ALA A 646 -20.29 -19.16 -5.80
C ALA A 646 -21.12 -20.18 -5.00
N SER A 647 -20.85 -20.35 -3.71
CA SER A 647 -21.65 -21.19 -2.81
C SER A 647 -23.12 -20.72 -2.73
N LEU A 648 -23.37 -19.42 -2.48
CA LEU A 648 -24.72 -18.88 -2.40
C LEU A 648 -25.43 -18.91 -3.76
N GLU A 649 -24.73 -18.56 -4.85
CA GLU A 649 -25.24 -18.70 -6.22
C GLU A 649 -25.77 -20.11 -6.45
N ARG A 650 -24.97 -21.13 -6.11
CA ARG A 650 -25.34 -22.53 -6.31
C ARG A 650 -26.49 -22.97 -5.42
N LEU A 651 -26.56 -22.45 -4.20
CA LEU A 651 -27.68 -22.69 -3.29
C LEU A 651 -29.00 -22.19 -3.89
N ILE A 652 -28.99 -21.00 -4.50
CA ILE A 652 -30.17 -20.44 -5.17
C ILE A 652 -30.55 -21.27 -6.40
N LEU A 653 -29.57 -21.69 -7.20
CA LEU A 653 -29.81 -22.52 -8.38
C LEU A 653 -30.35 -23.93 -8.06
N TYR A 654 -30.24 -24.42 -6.82
CA TYR A 654 -30.92 -25.65 -6.39
C TYR A 654 -32.44 -25.55 -6.39
N LEU A 655 -33.00 -24.33 -6.45
CA LEU A 655 -34.44 -24.14 -6.57
C LEU A 655 -34.97 -24.46 -7.97
N ASN A 656 -34.10 -24.70 -8.96
CA ASN A 656 -34.49 -24.97 -10.34
C ASN A 656 -35.53 -26.10 -10.50
N PRO A 657 -35.39 -27.30 -9.88
CA PRO A 657 -36.39 -28.36 -10.01
C PRO A 657 -37.75 -27.99 -9.41
N THR A 658 -37.74 -27.24 -8.30
CA THR A 658 -38.98 -26.75 -7.67
C THR A 658 -39.64 -25.67 -8.51
N LEU A 659 -38.86 -24.77 -9.13
CA LEU A 659 -39.34 -23.76 -10.07
C LEU A 659 -39.90 -24.41 -11.34
N VAL A 660 -39.23 -25.40 -11.92
CA VAL A 660 -39.69 -26.16 -13.10
C VAL A 660 -41.02 -26.85 -12.81
N LEU A 661 -41.19 -27.46 -11.62
CA LEU A 661 -42.45 -28.06 -11.22
C LEU A 661 -43.55 -27.00 -11.05
N ALA A 662 -43.26 -25.88 -10.38
CA ALA A 662 -44.20 -24.78 -10.18
C ALA A 662 -44.67 -24.18 -11.52
N PHE A 663 -43.75 -23.96 -12.47
CA PHE A 663 -44.10 -23.49 -13.81
C PHE A 663 -44.81 -24.57 -14.63
N GLY A 664 -44.49 -25.85 -14.47
CA GLY A 664 -45.24 -26.95 -15.08
C GLY A 664 -46.70 -27.01 -14.60
N VAL A 665 -46.97 -26.58 -13.37
CA VAL A 665 -48.33 -26.47 -12.81
C VAL A 665 -49.02 -25.21 -13.34
N LEU A 666 -48.34 -24.07 -13.28
CA LEU A 666 -48.91 -22.76 -13.63
C LEU A 666 -49.18 -22.61 -15.13
N LEU A 667 -48.31 -23.16 -15.99
CA LEU A 667 -48.41 -23.04 -17.43
C LEU A 667 -49.16 -24.20 -18.10
N PHE A 668 -49.12 -25.41 -17.50
CA PHE A 668 -49.70 -26.63 -18.11
C PHE A 668 -50.75 -27.33 -17.23
N GLY A 669 -51.20 -26.71 -16.12
CA GLY A 669 -52.32 -27.20 -15.31
C GLY A 669 -52.07 -28.51 -14.55
N ARG A 670 -50.81 -28.90 -14.32
CA ARG A 670 -50.47 -30.14 -13.59
C ARG A 670 -50.86 -30.04 -12.11
N ARG A 671 -51.28 -31.13 -11.47
CA ARG A 671 -51.64 -31.14 -10.04
C ARG A 671 -50.43 -31.44 -9.16
N VAL A 672 -50.20 -30.62 -8.13
CA VAL A 672 -49.16 -30.84 -7.11
C VAL A 672 -49.70 -31.74 -6.01
N THR A 673 -48.98 -32.80 -5.66
CA THR A 673 -49.34 -33.66 -4.52
C THR A 673 -48.88 -33.04 -3.20
N ARG A 674 -49.56 -33.30 -2.08
CA ARG A 674 -49.16 -32.77 -0.76
C ARG A 674 -47.67 -33.02 -0.43
N PRO A 675 -47.08 -34.20 -0.73
CA PRO A 675 -45.66 -34.44 -0.52
C PRO A 675 -44.74 -33.53 -1.37
N GLN A 676 -45.14 -33.18 -2.59
CA GLN A 676 -44.39 -32.25 -3.44
C GLN A 676 -44.42 -30.81 -2.90
N ALA A 677 -45.55 -30.38 -2.33
CA ALA A 677 -45.65 -29.07 -1.69
C ALA A 677 -44.75 -28.94 -0.45
N VAL A 678 -44.69 -30.01 0.37
CA VAL A 678 -43.77 -30.07 1.53
C VAL A 678 -42.30 -30.04 1.08
N ALA A 679 -41.96 -30.79 0.04
CA ALA A 679 -40.62 -30.82 -0.54
C ALA A 679 -40.15 -29.42 -0.99
N ILE A 680 -41.04 -28.67 -1.66
CA ILE A 680 -40.78 -27.28 -2.06
C ILE A 680 -40.52 -26.40 -0.83
N GLY A 681 -41.39 -26.46 0.18
CA GLY A 681 -41.26 -25.63 1.39
C GLY A 681 -39.92 -25.84 2.12
N VAL A 682 -39.47 -27.09 2.25
CA VAL A 682 -38.20 -27.43 2.91
C VAL A 682 -37.00 -26.89 2.11
N SER A 683 -37.00 -27.00 0.79
CA SER A 683 -35.92 -26.46 -0.05
C SER A 683 -35.79 -24.94 0.05
N TYR A 684 -36.91 -24.21 0.04
CA TYR A 684 -36.89 -22.75 0.16
C TYR A 684 -36.44 -22.28 1.56
N LEU A 685 -36.79 -23.01 2.61
CA LEU A 685 -36.32 -22.71 3.97
C LEU A 685 -34.79 -22.80 4.07
N GLY A 686 -34.17 -23.79 3.41
CA GLY A 686 -32.72 -23.93 3.39
C GLY A 686 -32.01 -22.78 2.66
N VAL A 687 -32.57 -22.26 1.57
CA VAL A 687 -32.02 -21.07 0.87
C VAL A 687 -32.16 -19.82 1.72
N LEU A 688 -33.33 -19.61 2.34
CA LEU A 688 -33.58 -18.45 3.21
C LEU A 688 -32.65 -18.42 4.43
N LEU A 689 -32.32 -19.59 4.99
CA LEU A 689 -31.40 -19.72 6.12
C LEU A 689 -30.00 -19.18 5.79
N VAL A 690 -29.44 -19.55 4.63
CA VAL A 690 -28.09 -19.12 4.22
C VAL A 690 -28.11 -17.66 3.76
N PHE A 691 -29.14 -17.26 3.02
CA PHE A 691 -29.31 -15.88 2.60
C PHE A 691 -29.40 -14.91 3.79
N GLY A 692 -30.18 -15.26 4.83
CA GLY A 692 -30.30 -14.44 6.04
C GLY A 692 -28.97 -14.25 6.78
N HIS A 693 -28.09 -15.26 6.72
CA HIS A 693 -26.75 -15.16 7.31
C HIS A 693 -25.80 -14.30 6.47
N GLU A 694 -25.76 -14.49 5.15
CA GLU A 694 -24.84 -13.74 4.27
C GLU A 694 -25.17 -12.25 4.18
N VAL A 695 -26.46 -11.88 4.18
CA VAL A 695 -26.90 -10.47 4.17
C VAL A 695 -26.40 -9.70 5.41
N GLY A 696 -26.32 -10.38 6.57
CA GLY A 696 -25.83 -9.76 7.80
C GLY A 696 -24.31 -9.48 7.81
N PHE A 697 -23.52 -10.17 6.98
CA PHE A 697 -22.06 -10.11 6.99
C PHE A 697 -21.46 -9.28 5.84
N GLN A 698 -22.13 -9.20 4.68
CA GLN A 698 -21.54 -8.68 3.44
C GLN A 698 -22.24 -7.44 2.85
N GLY A 699 -23.24 -6.88 3.55
CA GLY A 699 -23.86 -5.60 3.18
C GLY A 699 -24.98 -5.70 2.13
N PRO A 700 -25.52 -4.55 1.67
CA PRO A 700 -26.73 -4.48 0.84
C PRO A 700 -26.59 -5.04 -0.58
N ASP A 701 -25.37 -5.12 -1.13
CA ASP A 701 -25.11 -5.60 -2.48
C ASP A 701 -25.39 -7.11 -2.66
N VAL A 702 -25.37 -7.88 -1.56
CA VAL A 702 -25.72 -9.31 -1.55
C VAL A 702 -27.19 -9.54 -1.91
N VAL A 703 -28.09 -8.65 -1.48
CA VAL A 703 -29.52 -8.74 -1.81
C VAL A 703 -29.72 -8.61 -3.31
N LEU A 704 -29.05 -7.65 -3.94
CA LEU A 704 -29.10 -7.46 -5.39
C LEU A 704 -28.55 -8.69 -6.11
N GLY A 705 -27.39 -9.20 -5.70
CA GLY A 705 -26.80 -10.38 -6.31
C GLY A 705 -27.68 -11.64 -6.19
N ALA A 706 -28.27 -11.88 -5.02
CA ALA A 706 -29.19 -12.99 -4.81
C ALA A 706 -30.46 -12.87 -5.65
N LEU A 707 -31.04 -11.67 -5.76
CA LEU A 707 -32.20 -11.41 -6.62
C LEU A 707 -31.87 -11.65 -8.11
N LEU A 708 -30.68 -11.25 -8.56
CA LEU A 708 -30.20 -11.49 -9.93
C LEU A 708 -30.05 -12.98 -10.22
N VAL A 709 -29.42 -13.76 -9.33
CA VAL A 709 -29.29 -15.21 -9.51
C VAL A 709 -30.64 -15.92 -9.40
N PHE A 710 -31.54 -15.46 -8.53
CA PHE A 710 -32.90 -16.01 -8.47
C PHE A 710 -33.69 -15.73 -9.75
N ALA A 711 -33.58 -14.51 -10.31
CA ALA A 711 -34.17 -14.17 -11.59
C ALA A 711 -33.60 -15.02 -12.73
N SER A 712 -32.30 -15.35 -12.68
CA SER A 712 -31.67 -16.32 -13.58
C SER A 712 -32.31 -17.71 -13.47
N ALA A 713 -32.46 -18.23 -12.24
CA ALA A 713 -33.09 -19.52 -11.96
C ALA A 713 -34.52 -19.61 -12.54
N VAL A 714 -35.31 -18.54 -12.36
CA VAL A 714 -36.66 -18.42 -12.93
C VAL A 714 -36.61 -18.46 -14.46
N SER A 715 -35.73 -17.68 -15.08
CA SER A 715 -35.57 -17.63 -16.53
C SER A 715 -35.17 -18.99 -17.11
N TYR A 716 -34.27 -19.70 -16.43
CA TYR A 716 -33.83 -21.03 -16.80
C TYR A 716 -34.93 -22.09 -16.62
N ALA A 717 -35.75 -21.99 -15.58
CA ALA A 717 -36.89 -22.90 -15.37
C ALA A 717 -37.93 -22.76 -16.49
N VAL A 718 -38.24 -21.53 -16.92
CA VAL A 718 -39.11 -21.27 -18.08
C VAL A 718 -38.52 -21.91 -19.34
N TYR A 719 -37.22 -21.72 -19.57
CA TYR A 719 -36.50 -22.35 -20.68
C TYR A 719 -36.64 -23.88 -20.67
N LEU A 720 -36.39 -24.54 -19.53
CA LEU A 720 -36.49 -25.99 -19.42
C LEU A 720 -37.90 -26.51 -19.72
N VAL A 721 -38.93 -25.83 -19.21
CA VAL A 721 -40.32 -26.22 -19.43
C VAL A 721 -40.71 -26.12 -20.91
N TYR A 722 -40.43 -25.00 -21.57
CA TYR A 722 -40.74 -24.82 -23.00
C TYR A 722 -39.85 -25.68 -23.92
N SER A 723 -38.60 -25.96 -23.52
CA SER A 723 -37.70 -26.79 -24.31
C SER A 723 -38.22 -28.22 -24.45
N GLY A 724 -38.92 -28.76 -23.44
CA GLY A 724 -39.42 -30.14 -23.47
C GLY A 724 -40.32 -30.45 -24.66
N GLU A 725 -41.22 -29.53 -25.02
CA GLU A 725 -42.13 -29.72 -26.17
C GLU A 725 -41.42 -29.53 -27.51
N LEU A 726 -40.50 -28.56 -27.59
CA LEU A 726 -39.76 -28.28 -28.82
C LEU A 726 -38.68 -29.32 -29.13
N VAL A 727 -38.02 -29.88 -28.11
CA VAL A 727 -37.00 -30.92 -28.27
C VAL A 727 -37.61 -32.15 -28.95
N GLN A 728 -38.81 -32.58 -28.55
CA GLN A 728 -39.50 -33.73 -29.15
C GLN A 728 -39.84 -33.51 -30.63
N ARG A 729 -40.05 -32.26 -31.06
CA ARG A 729 -40.37 -31.93 -32.46
C ARG A 729 -39.14 -31.66 -33.33
N LEU A 730 -38.17 -30.91 -32.81
CA LEU A 730 -37.03 -30.40 -33.59
C LEU A 730 -35.78 -31.26 -33.43
N GLY A 731 -35.72 -32.11 -32.41
CA GLY A 731 -34.55 -32.85 -31.96
C GLY A 731 -33.62 -31.98 -31.10
N SER A 732 -33.03 -32.59 -30.06
CA SER A 732 -32.19 -31.90 -29.07
C SER A 732 -31.04 -31.10 -29.71
N MET A 733 -30.27 -31.74 -30.60
CA MET A 733 -29.08 -31.14 -31.19
C MET A 733 -29.38 -29.95 -32.11
N ARG A 734 -30.49 -30.02 -32.86
CA ARG A 734 -30.93 -28.93 -33.74
C ARG A 734 -31.45 -27.74 -32.92
N LEU A 735 -32.22 -28.01 -31.87
CA LEU A 735 -32.72 -26.98 -30.97
C LEU A 735 -31.59 -26.26 -30.23
N VAL A 736 -30.63 -27.01 -29.69
CA VAL A 736 -29.43 -26.47 -29.02
C VAL A 736 -28.66 -25.55 -29.95
N GLY A 737 -28.30 -26.03 -31.14
CA GLY A 737 -27.48 -25.26 -32.07
C GLY A 737 -28.14 -23.94 -32.45
N LEU A 738 -29.43 -23.96 -32.77
CA LEU A 738 -30.16 -22.75 -33.19
C LEU A 738 -30.40 -21.78 -32.02
N ALA A 739 -30.90 -22.24 -30.88
CA ALA A 739 -31.19 -21.38 -29.73
C ALA A 739 -29.91 -20.79 -29.11
N SER A 740 -28.83 -21.57 -29.05
CA SER A 740 -27.55 -21.09 -28.51
C SER A 740 -26.85 -20.12 -29.45
N THR A 741 -27.03 -20.26 -30.77
CA THR A 741 -26.54 -19.28 -31.76
C THR A 741 -27.20 -17.91 -31.55
N VAL A 742 -28.52 -17.88 -31.30
CA VAL A 742 -29.25 -16.64 -30.98
C VAL A 742 -28.65 -15.98 -29.73
N ALA A 743 -28.42 -16.75 -28.67
CA ALA A 743 -27.85 -16.21 -27.44
C ALA A 743 -26.41 -15.71 -27.62
N CYS A 744 -25.58 -16.42 -28.39
CA CYS A 744 -24.22 -15.98 -28.69
C CYS A 744 -24.22 -14.63 -29.41
N ALA A 745 -25.08 -14.48 -30.42
CA ALA A 745 -25.22 -13.22 -31.15
C ALA A 745 -25.64 -12.06 -30.24
N LEU A 746 -26.58 -12.30 -29.31
CA LEU A 746 -27.01 -11.29 -28.34
C LEU A 746 -25.91 -10.90 -27.35
N CYS A 747 -25.16 -11.85 -26.79
CA CYS A 747 -24.05 -11.55 -25.88
C CYS A 747 -22.90 -10.79 -26.58
N ILE A 748 -22.59 -11.16 -27.83
CA ILE A 748 -21.56 -10.48 -28.61
C ILE A 748 -22.00 -9.07 -28.95
N ALA A 749 -23.25 -8.88 -29.39
CA ALA A 749 -23.81 -7.56 -29.64
C ALA A 749 -23.83 -6.70 -28.35
N GLN A 750 -24.25 -7.29 -27.23
CA GLN A 750 -24.26 -6.63 -25.92
C GLN A 750 -22.87 -6.10 -25.53
N PHE A 751 -21.81 -6.88 -25.77
CA PHE A 751 -20.44 -6.42 -25.49
C PHE A 751 -20.08 -5.18 -26.28
N PHE A 752 -20.33 -5.16 -27.60
CA PHE A 752 -20.01 -4.00 -28.43
C PHE A 752 -20.89 -2.78 -28.14
N VAL A 753 -22.08 -2.97 -27.57
CA VAL A 753 -22.94 -1.87 -27.11
C VAL A 753 -22.44 -1.30 -25.77
N LEU A 754 -21.96 -2.14 -24.86
CA LEU A 754 -21.63 -1.74 -23.48
C LEU A 754 -20.14 -1.48 -23.22
N ARG A 755 -19.24 -1.93 -24.10
CA ARG A 755 -17.78 -1.90 -23.92
C ARG A 755 -17.07 -1.48 -25.20
N SER A 756 -15.92 -0.82 -25.05
CA SER A 756 -15.07 -0.48 -26.18
C SER A 756 -14.33 -1.72 -26.70
N PRO A 757 -14.10 -1.86 -28.02
CA PRO A 757 -13.36 -3.00 -28.59
C PRO A 757 -11.94 -3.16 -28.01
N ALA A 758 -11.34 -2.08 -27.52
CA ALA A 758 -10.02 -2.10 -26.89
C ALA A 758 -9.97 -3.00 -25.65
N VAL A 759 -11.08 -3.14 -24.92
CA VAL A 759 -11.17 -4.03 -23.73
C VAL A 759 -10.94 -5.49 -24.11
N ALA A 760 -11.43 -5.92 -25.27
CA ALA A 760 -11.22 -7.29 -25.75
C ALA A 760 -9.75 -7.58 -26.12
N LEU A 761 -8.99 -6.56 -26.54
CA LEU A 761 -7.58 -6.70 -26.93
C LEU A 761 -6.62 -6.65 -25.72
N ALA A 762 -7.09 -6.12 -24.59
CA ALA A 762 -6.29 -5.96 -23.36
C ALA A 762 -6.41 -7.15 -22.39
N VAL A 763 -7.07 -8.24 -22.77
CA VAL A 763 -7.30 -9.39 -21.89
C VAL A 763 -6.02 -10.24 -21.72
N PRO A 764 -5.59 -10.56 -20.48
CA PRO A 764 -4.41 -11.38 -20.24
C PRO A 764 -4.52 -12.80 -20.84
N GLU A 765 -3.40 -13.34 -21.31
CA GLU A 765 -3.34 -14.69 -21.91
C GLU A 765 -3.96 -15.80 -21.04
N PRO A 766 -3.73 -15.86 -19.70
CA PRO A 766 -4.36 -16.87 -18.85
C PRO A 766 -5.90 -16.80 -18.84
N ALA A 767 -6.47 -15.59 -18.99
CA ALA A 767 -7.92 -15.41 -19.04
C ALA A 767 -8.53 -15.93 -20.34
N LEU A 768 -7.77 -15.93 -21.45
CA LEU A 768 -8.23 -16.49 -22.73
C LEU A 768 -8.35 -18.02 -22.66
N TRP A 769 -7.37 -18.70 -22.06
CA TRP A 769 -7.43 -20.16 -21.84
C TRP A 769 -8.58 -20.57 -20.93
N LEU A 770 -8.80 -19.83 -19.82
CA LEU A 770 -9.95 -20.05 -18.94
C LEU A 770 -11.28 -19.78 -19.65
N SER A 771 -11.33 -18.78 -20.54
CA SER A 771 -12.53 -18.49 -21.34
C SER A 771 -12.81 -19.57 -22.38
N LEU A 772 -11.78 -20.16 -22.99
CA LEU A 772 -11.92 -21.29 -23.91
C LEU A 772 -12.43 -22.54 -23.16
N LEU A 773 -11.89 -22.81 -21.98
CA LEU A 773 -12.38 -23.87 -21.09
C LEU A 773 -13.85 -23.63 -20.69
N ASN A 774 -14.19 -22.39 -20.36
CA ASN A 774 -15.56 -21.99 -20.02
C ASN A 774 -16.51 -22.21 -21.20
N ALA A 775 -16.11 -21.84 -22.41
CA ALA A 775 -16.91 -21.99 -23.62
C ALA A 775 -17.13 -23.47 -24.00
N THR A 776 -16.12 -24.31 -23.85
CA THR A 776 -16.20 -25.71 -24.30
C THR A 776 -16.78 -26.62 -23.23
N VAL A 777 -16.05 -26.78 -22.12
CA VAL A 777 -16.34 -27.74 -21.04
C VAL A 777 -17.49 -27.26 -20.15
N CYS A 778 -17.63 -25.95 -19.93
CA CYS A 778 -18.69 -25.40 -19.07
C CYS A 778 -19.93 -24.93 -19.83
N THR A 779 -19.91 -24.90 -21.17
CA THR A 779 -21.05 -24.40 -21.97
C THR A 779 -21.52 -25.41 -23.00
N VAL A 780 -20.76 -25.63 -24.07
CA VAL A 780 -21.23 -26.45 -25.21
C VAL A 780 -21.57 -27.88 -24.77
N ALA A 781 -20.67 -28.54 -24.05
CA ALA A 781 -20.89 -29.93 -23.62
C ALA A 781 -22.07 -30.07 -22.63
N PRO A 782 -22.15 -29.32 -21.51
CA PRO A 782 -23.28 -29.42 -20.57
C PRO A 782 -24.63 -29.10 -21.21
N VAL A 783 -24.68 -28.06 -22.06
CA VAL A 783 -25.91 -27.65 -22.74
C VAL A 783 -26.46 -28.74 -23.64
N LEU A 784 -25.59 -29.37 -24.42
CA LEU A 784 -25.96 -30.50 -25.27
C LEU A 784 -26.41 -31.70 -24.43
N MET A 785 -25.68 -32.04 -23.36
CA MET A 785 -26.01 -33.14 -22.45
C MET A 785 -27.38 -32.96 -21.80
N VAL A 786 -27.70 -31.76 -21.31
CA VAL A 786 -29.00 -31.48 -20.70
C VAL A 786 -30.11 -31.62 -21.72
N MET A 787 -29.97 -31.09 -22.94
CA MET A 787 -31.01 -31.22 -23.96
C MET A 787 -31.21 -32.65 -24.44
N MET A 788 -30.15 -33.44 -24.55
CA MET A 788 -30.26 -34.89 -24.81
C MET A 788 -30.95 -35.63 -23.65
N ALA A 789 -30.70 -35.22 -22.40
CA ALA A 789 -31.40 -35.77 -21.25
C ALA A 789 -32.90 -35.41 -21.30
N ILE A 790 -33.26 -34.16 -21.60
CA ILE A 790 -34.66 -33.74 -21.74
C ILE A 790 -35.38 -34.55 -22.83
N GLU A 791 -34.71 -34.83 -23.95
CA GLU A 791 -35.27 -35.66 -25.02
C GLU A 791 -35.61 -37.08 -24.55
N ARG A 792 -34.77 -37.66 -23.68
CA ARG A 792 -34.87 -39.06 -23.23
C ARG A 792 -35.76 -39.27 -22.02
N ILE A 793 -35.66 -38.39 -21.02
CA ILE A 793 -36.31 -38.56 -19.70
C ILE A 793 -37.25 -37.40 -19.36
N GLY A 794 -37.39 -36.40 -20.23
CA GLY A 794 -38.25 -35.24 -20.01
C GLY A 794 -37.63 -34.16 -19.11
N PRO A 795 -38.19 -32.94 -19.12
CA PRO A 795 -37.59 -31.77 -18.49
C PRO A 795 -37.55 -31.85 -16.97
N THR A 796 -38.56 -32.43 -16.33
CA THR A 796 -38.63 -32.57 -14.87
C THR A 796 -37.55 -33.52 -14.33
N LEU A 797 -37.40 -34.71 -14.92
CA LEU A 797 -36.38 -35.67 -14.49
C LEU A 797 -34.97 -35.20 -14.87
N ALA A 798 -34.78 -34.53 -16.01
CA ALA A 798 -33.50 -33.94 -16.39
C ALA A 798 -33.08 -32.80 -15.43
N ALA A 799 -34.01 -31.95 -15.01
CA ALA A 799 -33.75 -30.95 -13.97
C ALA A 799 -33.37 -31.61 -12.64
N GLN A 800 -33.98 -32.77 -12.31
CA GLN A 800 -33.67 -33.49 -11.09
C GLN A 800 -32.30 -34.18 -11.11
N THR A 801 -31.91 -34.81 -12.23
CA THR A 801 -30.59 -35.45 -12.33
C THR A 801 -29.44 -34.43 -12.38
N GLY A 802 -29.70 -33.21 -12.85
CA GLY A 802 -28.77 -32.08 -12.80
C GLY A 802 -28.37 -31.63 -11.38
N MET A 803 -29.04 -32.13 -10.33
CA MET A 803 -28.81 -31.74 -8.94
C MET A 803 -27.53 -32.30 -8.29
N VAL A 804 -26.91 -33.32 -8.88
CA VAL A 804 -25.53 -33.71 -8.51
C VAL A 804 -24.56 -32.55 -8.77
N GLY A 805 -25.00 -31.63 -9.64
CA GLY A 805 -24.25 -30.51 -10.11
C GLY A 805 -23.71 -29.60 -9.01
N PRO A 806 -24.61 -28.90 -8.30
CA PRO A 806 -24.17 -27.85 -7.41
C PRO A 806 -23.49 -28.38 -6.12
N MET A 807 -23.56 -29.69 -5.80
CA MET A 807 -22.87 -30.27 -4.63
C MET A 807 -21.37 -30.25 -4.86
N SER A 808 -20.95 -30.60 -6.09
CA SER A 808 -19.54 -30.58 -6.42
C SER A 808 -19.04 -29.16 -6.66
N THR A 809 -19.89 -28.21 -7.11
CA THR A 809 -19.51 -26.79 -7.15
C THR A 809 -19.33 -26.21 -5.76
N LEU A 810 -20.21 -26.52 -4.81
CA LEU A 810 -20.08 -26.07 -3.41
C LEU A 810 -18.76 -26.57 -2.82
N LEU A 811 -18.49 -27.87 -2.97
CA LEU A 811 -17.26 -28.49 -2.49
C LEU A 811 -16.02 -27.88 -3.15
N MET A 812 -16.09 -27.59 -4.45
CA MET A 812 -15.00 -26.94 -5.16
C MET A 812 -14.91 -25.42 -4.89
N GLY A 813 -16.00 -24.73 -4.53
CA GLY A 813 -15.96 -23.36 -4.05
C GLY A 813 -15.16 -23.27 -2.75
N ILE A 814 -15.36 -24.24 -1.87
CA ILE A 814 -14.57 -24.39 -0.64
C ILE A 814 -13.11 -24.74 -0.98
N VAL A 815 -12.87 -25.77 -1.81
CA VAL A 815 -11.52 -26.30 -2.08
C VAL A 815 -10.68 -25.42 -3.01
N ILE A 816 -11.28 -24.83 -4.05
CA ILE A 816 -10.58 -24.08 -5.12
C ILE A 816 -10.68 -22.57 -4.89
N LEU A 817 -11.85 -22.06 -4.50
CA LEU A 817 -12.04 -20.63 -4.30
C LEU A 817 -11.74 -20.19 -2.86
N GLY A 818 -11.67 -21.12 -1.91
CA GLY A 818 -11.44 -20.83 -0.49
C GLY A 818 -12.67 -20.24 0.20
N GLU A 819 -13.88 -20.52 -0.30
CA GLU A 819 -15.10 -19.97 0.28
C GLU A 819 -15.35 -20.53 1.69
N PRO A 820 -15.76 -19.68 2.66
CA PRO A 820 -15.93 -20.10 4.04
C PRO A 820 -17.08 -21.11 4.17
N PHE A 821 -16.80 -22.30 4.71
CA PHE A 821 -17.84 -23.30 4.99
C PHE A 821 -18.37 -23.13 6.41
N THR A 822 -19.42 -22.33 6.56
CA THR A 822 -20.03 -22.07 7.86
C THR A 822 -21.05 -23.16 8.23
N ALA A 823 -21.33 -23.30 9.53
CA ALA A 823 -22.39 -24.19 10.01
C ALA A 823 -23.76 -23.86 9.38
N TRP A 824 -23.99 -22.59 9.03
CA TRP A 824 -25.20 -22.13 8.32
C TRP A 824 -25.26 -22.61 6.88
N ILE A 825 -24.14 -22.56 6.14
CA ILE A 825 -24.06 -23.11 4.77
C ILE A 825 -24.28 -24.63 4.80
N ALA A 826 -23.71 -25.33 5.77
CA ALA A 826 -23.93 -26.76 5.97
C ALA A 826 -25.40 -27.08 6.26
N ALA A 827 -26.03 -26.36 7.19
CA ALA A 827 -27.44 -26.54 7.56
C ALA A 827 -28.40 -26.21 6.40
N GLY A 828 -28.17 -25.11 5.69
CA GLY A 828 -28.98 -24.73 4.54
C GLY A 828 -28.85 -25.70 3.38
N THR A 829 -27.63 -26.17 3.11
CA THR A 829 -27.38 -27.22 2.11
C THR A 829 -28.10 -28.51 2.49
N ALA A 830 -28.04 -28.93 3.76
CA ALA A 830 -28.74 -30.12 4.24
C ALA A 830 -30.27 -30.01 4.06
N LEU A 831 -30.86 -28.87 4.39
CA LEU A 831 -32.29 -28.62 4.19
C LEU A 831 -32.69 -28.69 2.71
N VAL A 832 -31.91 -28.03 1.84
CA VAL A 832 -32.13 -28.09 0.39
C VAL A 832 -32.06 -29.52 -0.13
N LEU A 833 -31.07 -30.31 0.30
CA LEU A 833 -30.95 -31.72 -0.08
C LEU A 833 -32.10 -32.58 0.45
N VAL A 834 -32.60 -32.33 1.66
CA VAL A 834 -33.77 -33.03 2.22
C VAL A 834 -35.03 -32.72 1.41
N GLY A 835 -35.27 -31.45 1.09
CA GLY A 835 -36.41 -31.05 0.25
C GLY A 835 -36.36 -31.71 -1.13
N ILE A 836 -35.17 -31.76 -1.73
CA ILE A 836 -34.91 -32.47 -2.98
C ILE A 836 -35.18 -33.97 -2.88
N TRP A 837 -34.70 -34.63 -1.82
CA TRP A 837 -34.89 -36.06 -1.62
C TRP A 837 -36.38 -36.40 -1.46
N LEU A 838 -37.13 -35.57 -0.72
CA LEU A 838 -38.58 -35.69 -0.59
C LEU A 838 -39.26 -35.55 -1.96
N LEU A 839 -38.80 -34.63 -2.81
CA LEU A 839 -39.32 -34.44 -4.16
C LEU A 839 -39.08 -35.66 -5.06
N ALA A 840 -37.90 -36.27 -4.97
CA ALA A 840 -37.56 -37.47 -5.75
C ALA A 840 -38.38 -38.70 -5.33
N ARG A 841 -38.78 -38.78 -4.06
CA ARG A 841 -39.57 -39.89 -3.49
C ARG A 841 -41.08 -39.72 -3.64
N ALA A 842 -41.55 -38.49 -3.87
CA ALA A 842 -42.96 -38.13 -4.05
C ALA A 842 -43.53 -38.47 -5.45
N ARG A 843 -43.07 -39.59 -6.04
CA ARG A 843 -43.56 -40.08 -7.34
C ARG A 843 -45.01 -40.54 -7.27
#